data_AF-A0A0G4H8A3-F1
#
_entry.id   AF-A0A0G4H8A3-F1
#
_cell.length_a   1.000
_cell.length_b   1.000
_cell.length_c   1.000
_cell.angle_alpha   90.00
_cell.angle_beta   90.00
_cell.angle_gamma   90.00
#
_symmetry.space_group_name_H-M   'P 1'
#
loop_
_entity.id
_entity.type
_entity.pdbx_description
1 polymer ?
#
loop_
_entity_poly.entity_id
_entity_poly.type
_entity_poly.pdbx_seq_one_letter_code
_entity_poly.pdbx_strand_id
1 'polypeptide(L)'
;MASSSSSSDDPSGAVDYLQSTVGQLLTEAIAAVAKERPVDAVAFLSTWLRTHAKEHVKEPSRPPKPPAEEPSQPSQQLPAEDLTALAVGPVFPPTPWSPWPNPEVTALSEFLSTAQWVGEGAWEKAIECVEKTTNATGVYVGLFDTDSEGIDTAATEEEKAAPVVRYVHASASHKGLVGTCLPQGQGATWRVWEKVVAEEGQEEEEAPEGQASKSKGRPYPSVYVEDVLDATPPLQPIKFFDMTRLGSFIAVPIVYQSCISPAGIDIAVEHIKAVKERDAKLAELRAQRAEKEAEEAEKAAEKEAAGAGAGEEGGAEGGGEGEKEGGEAAMEPEEAVPEIPLPELPGVEVKYALCLDTLGQSRPLPSSVVGCIEEIADSVGEALRRTEEAAVWEAAKEREEGWVGAAQEAVTKGLEVVNEVIEEGEKEAMAKLEEAGVAVTDEAKKVASLKAHYQGMAQLLKHLQTHLLELATNKIPESFHVPIVSTALTVLGHPPSAMSVPGKTKPSWEPTRALWGEQPLADLIAYDPTGVKTYTHPTQRIAKIAAAVEAFPTIEDIDKTHPPLGALHRFLTALVKVRQADVAWRKTLTDSKKALLAEQTDLQAKIKAKEEDKKRKAAEKEAAKAAAAAAAEGGEGEKEGEGEGGEGGGAAEEEEGKEEGEEEGEMPELVDLKALESEIAEMEKDDDLQDI
;
A
#
# COMPACT_ATOMS: atom_id res chain seq x y z
N MET A 1 -0.85 2.97 -93.36
CA MET A 1 0.56 2.92 -92.93
C MET A 1 0.63 3.58 -91.58
N ALA A 2 0.76 2.78 -90.52
CA ALA A 2 0.74 3.23 -89.13
C ALA A 2 2.18 3.44 -88.64
N SER A 3 2.44 4.56 -87.98
CA SER A 3 3.66 4.81 -87.20
C SER A 3 3.24 5.08 -85.76
N SER A 4 3.49 4.11 -84.91
CA SER A 4 3.33 4.16 -83.45
C SER A 4 4.67 4.54 -82.81
N SER A 5 4.72 5.67 -82.11
CA SER A 5 5.81 6.02 -81.20
C SER A 5 5.45 5.55 -79.78
N SER A 6 6.06 4.45 -79.33
CA SER A 6 5.97 3.96 -77.96
C SER A 6 7.11 4.54 -77.12
N SER A 7 6.77 5.40 -76.14
CA SER A 7 7.66 5.81 -75.06
C SER A 7 7.64 4.75 -73.95
N SER A 8 8.73 3.99 -73.82
CA SER A 8 8.99 3.11 -72.68
C SER A 8 9.63 3.92 -71.55
N ASP A 9 8.84 4.30 -70.56
CA ASP A 9 9.31 4.81 -69.28
C ASP A 9 9.87 3.64 -68.46
N ASP A 10 11.19 3.49 -68.45
CA ASP A 10 11.89 2.50 -67.64
C ASP A 10 12.11 3.08 -66.22
N PRO A 11 11.42 2.57 -65.18
CA PRO A 11 11.48 3.13 -63.82
C PRO A 11 12.85 2.94 -63.14
N SER A 12 13.71 2.08 -63.69
CA SER A 12 15.05 1.81 -63.15
C SER A 12 15.96 3.05 -63.17
N GLY A 13 15.92 3.83 -64.26
CA GLY A 13 16.73 5.04 -64.39
C GLY A 13 16.38 6.14 -63.39
N ALA A 14 15.12 6.19 -62.93
CA ALA A 14 14.68 7.19 -61.95
C ALA A 14 15.23 6.89 -60.55
N VAL A 15 15.34 5.62 -60.18
CA VAL A 15 15.88 5.20 -58.87
C VAL A 15 17.38 5.48 -58.81
N ASP A 16 18.12 5.13 -59.86
CA ASP A 16 19.57 5.38 -59.95
C ASP A 16 19.87 6.88 -59.91
N TYR A 17 19.03 7.70 -60.57
CA TYR A 17 19.15 9.15 -60.53
C TYR A 17 18.93 9.71 -59.12
N LEU A 18 17.92 9.24 -58.39
CA LEU A 18 17.66 9.69 -57.02
C LEU A 18 18.76 9.26 -56.04
N GLN A 19 19.24 8.02 -56.15
CA GLN A 19 20.32 7.52 -55.30
C GLN A 19 21.62 8.29 -55.54
N SER A 20 21.98 8.55 -56.80
CA SER A 20 23.23 9.26 -57.14
C SER A 20 23.18 10.76 -56.86
N THR A 21 22.00 11.40 -56.99
CA THR A 21 21.89 12.86 -56.89
C THR A 21 21.62 13.34 -55.46
N VAL A 22 20.73 12.65 -54.74
CA VAL A 22 20.28 13.11 -53.41
C VAL A 22 20.42 12.06 -52.32
N GLY A 23 20.78 10.81 -52.66
CA GLY A 23 20.81 9.69 -51.71
C GLY A 23 21.68 9.96 -50.48
N GLN A 24 22.95 10.30 -50.70
CA GLN A 24 23.90 10.56 -49.61
C GLN A 24 23.46 11.74 -48.73
N LEU A 25 23.02 12.82 -49.35
CA LEU A 25 22.58 14.04 -48.68
C LEU A 25 21.31 13.82 -47.85
N LEU A 26 20.41 12.95 -48.33
CA LEU A 26 19.23 12.52 -47.58
C LEU A 26 19.61 11.61 -46.39
N THR A 27 20.60 10.73 -46.55
CA THR A 27 21.11 9.86 -45.47
C THR A 27 21.69 10.68 -44.32
N GLU A 28 22.49 11.71 -44.62
CA GLU A 28 23.05 12.64 -43.62
C GLU A 28 21.95 13.44 -42.92
N ALA A 29 20.96 13.91 -43.67
CA ALA A 29 19.83 14.65 -43.13
C ALA A 29 18.95 13.79 -42.20
N ILE A 30 18.71 12.52 -42.55
CA ILE A 30 17.99 11.56 -41.71
C ILE A 30 18.78 11.22 -40.44
N ALA A 31 20.11 11.08 -40.55
CA ALA A 31 20.96 10.88 -39.38
C ALA A 31 20.90 12.08 -38.41
N ALA A 32 20.82 13.30 -38.94
CA ALA A 32 20.63 14.51 -38.13
C ALA A 32 19.26 14.54 -37.44
N VAL A 33 18.18 14.12 -38.12
CA VAL A 33 16.84 13.97 -37.49
C VAL A 33 16.87 12.94 -36.36
N ALA A 34 17.51 11.79 -36.58
CA ALA A 34 17.62 10.73 -35.57
C ALA A 34 18.40 11.20 -34.32
N LYS A 35 19.42 12.04 -34.53
CA LYS A 35 20.24 12.62 -33.46
C LYS A 35 19.50 13.69 -32.66
N GLU A 36 18.83 14.63 -33.33
CA GLU A 36 18.22 15.81 -32.69
C GLU A 36 16.78 15.56 -32.20
N ARG A 37 16.11 14.51 -32.67
CA ARG A 37 14.73 14.12 -32.30
C ARG A 37 13.74 15.30 -32.26
N PRO A 38 13.63 16.10 -33.34
CA PRO A 38 12.72 17.23 -33.39
C PRO A 38 11.25 16.78 -33.30
N VAL A 39 10.39 17.61 -32.69
CA VAL A 39 8.94 17.38 -32.59
C VAL A 39 8.28 17.23 -33.98
N ASP A 40 8.79 17.96 -34.98
CA ASP A 40 8.40 17.83 -36.37
C ASP A 40 9.62 17.46 -37.24
N ALA A 41 9.76 16.16 -37.51
CA ALA A 41 10.85 15.60 -38.30
C ALA A 41 10.89 16.13 -39.73
N VAL A 42 9.74 16.42 -40.34
CA VAL A 42 9.65 16.88 -41.73
C VAL A 42 10.07 18.35 -41.84
N ALA A 43 9.59 19.19 -40.92
CA ALA A 43 10.00 20.60 -40.86
C ALA A 43 11.51 20.74 -40.61
N PHE A 44 12.07 19.94 -39.68
CA PHE A 44 13.50 19.91 -39.41
C PHE A 44 14.30 19.46 -40.63
N LEU A 45 13.94 18.33 -41.25
CA LEU A 45 14.62 17.81 -42.45
C LEU A 45 14.65 18.85 -43.57
N SER A 46 13.52 19.53 -43.81
CA SER A 46 13.43 20.58 -44.84
C SER A 46 14.33 21.79 -44.54
N THR A 47 14.49 22.14 -43.27
CA THR A 47 15.34 23.25 -42.82
C THR A 47 16.80 22.88 -42.93
N TRP A 48 17.16 21.66 -42.53
CA TRP A 48 18.50 21.12 -42.64
C TRP A 48 18.99 21.11 -44.10
N LEU A 49 18.19 20.58 -45.02
CA LEU A 49 18.51 20.54 -46.45
C LEU A 49 18.71 21.94 -47.05
N ARG A 50 17.91 22.92 -46.64
CA ARG A 50 18.05 24.33 -47.07
C ARG A 50 19.34 24.98 -46.56
N THR A 51 19.73 24.68 -45.33
CA THR A 51 20.98 25.20 -44.74
C THR A 51 22.19 24.58 -45.42
N HIS A 52 22.19 23.26 -45.60
CA HIS A 52 23.24 22.51 -46.29
C HIS A 52 23.45 23.01 -47.72
N ALA A 53 22.36 23.25 -48.47
CA ALA A 53 22.44 23.83 -49.82
C ALA A 53 23.02 25.25 -49.84
N LYS A 54 22.72 26.09 -48.83
CA LYS A 54 23.29 27.45 -48.72
C LYS A 54 24.78 27.43 -48.41
N GLU A 55 25.23 26.49 -47.59
CA GLU A 55 26.64 26.35 -47.21
C GLU A 55 27.49 25.88 -48.40
N HIS A 56 27.01 24.87 -49.14
CA HIS A 56 27.69 24.40 -50.35
C HIS A 56 27.75 25.44 -51.47
N VAL A 57 26.74 26.33 -51.59
CA VAL A 57 26.80 27.45 -52.56
C VAL A 57 27.77 28.54 -52.11
N LYS A 58 28.06 28.64 -50.81
CA LYS A 58 28.97 29.65 -50.24
C LYS A 58 30.44 29.24 -50.35
N GLU A 59 30.74 27.94 -50.32
CA GLU A 59 32.08 27.37 -50.40
C GLU A 59 32.89 27.70 -51.69
N PRO A 60 32.33 27.69 -52.91
CA PRO A 60 33.13 27.93 -54.13
C PRO A 60 33.58 29.39 -54.33
N SER A 61 33.20 30.33 -53.45
CA SER A 61 33.59 31.74 -53.55
C SER A 61 34.72 32.18 -52.62
N ARG A 62 35.28 31.26 -51.81
CA ARG A 62 36.43 31.57 -50.97
C ARG A 62 37.70 31.51 -51.84
N PRO A 63 38.35 32.65 -52.17
CA PRO A 63 39.55 32.61 -52.99
C PRO A 63 40.63 31.76 -52.29
N PRO A 64 41.41 30.97 -53.04
CA PRO A 64 42.46 30.15 -52.48
C PRO A 64 43.40 31.06 -51.69
N LYS A 65 43.48 30.81 -50.38
CA LYS A 65 44.38 31.52 -49.48
C LYS A 65 45.80 31.31 -50.03
N PRO A 66 46.55 32.37 -50.40
CA PRO A 66 47.90 32.20 -50.90
C PRO A 66 48.76 31.51 -49.82
N PRO A 67 49.75 30.69 -50.21
CA PRO A 67 50.65 30.02 -49.28
C PRO A 67 51.49 31.09 -48.57
N ALA A 68 50.99 31.58 -47.45
CA ALA A 68 51.73 32.44 -46.55
C ALA A 68 52.75 31.56 -45.84
N GLU A 69 54.00 31.89 -46.10
CA GLU A 69 55.24 31.47 -45.46
C GLU A 69 55.03 30.92 -44.04
N GLU A 70 55.43 29.66 -43.88
CA GLU A 70 55.68 29.03 -42.59
C GLU A 70 56.76 29.81 -41.83
N PRO A 71 56.47 30.45 -40.68
CA PRO A 71 57.51 30.63 -39.70
C PRO A 71 57.82 29.23 -39.16
N SER A 72 59.01 28.75 -39.49
CA SER A 72 59.67 27.59 -38.89
C SER A 72 59.53 27.62 -37.37
N GLN A 73 58.50 26.97 -36.85
CA GLN A 73 58.42 26.57 -35.45
C GLN A 73 58.99 25.16 -35.33
N PRO A 74 59.89 24.93 -34.36
CA PRO A 74 60.47 23.62 -34.15
C PRO A 74 59.34 22.66 -33.77
N SER A 75 59.35 21.49 -34.39
CA SER A 75 58.56 20.30 -34.09
C SER A 75 58.34 20.11 -32.58
N GLN A 76 57.25 20.66 -32.06
CA GLN A 76 56.59 20.12 -30.89
C GLN A 76 55.59 19.12 -31.41
N GLN A 77 55.95 17.85 -31.28
CA GLN A 77 55.00 16.76 -31.30
C GLN A 77 53.94 17.08 -30.23
N LEU A 78 52.79 17.60 -30.65
CA LEU A 78 51.62 17.56 -29.81
C LEU A 78 51.26 16.07 -29.66
N PRO A 79 51.19 15.55 -28.43
CA PRO A 79 50.84 14.16 -28.19
C PRO A 79 49.47 13.88 -28.80
N ALA A 80 49.24 12.64 -29.25
CA ALA A 80 47.99 12.18 -29.86
C ALA A 80 46.74 12.26 -28.94
N GLU A 81 46.85 12.93 -27.80
CA GLU A 81 45.83 13.03 -26.76
C GLU A 81 44.85 14.20 -26.98
N ASP A 82 45.21 15.21 -27.77
CA ASP A 82 44.36 16.43 -27.91
C ASP A 82 43.38 16.41 -29.11
N LEU A 83 43.52 15.50 -30.07
CA LEU A 83 42.59 15.39 -31.21
C LEU A 83 41.38 14.47 -30.94
N THR A 84 41.42 13.65 -29.90
CA THR A 84 40.27 12.85 -29.42
C THR A 84 39.29 13.64 -28.55
N ALA A 85 39.69 14.82 -28.06
CA ALA A 85 38.91 15.64 -27.11
C ALA A 85 37.74 16.44 -27.75
N LEU A 86 37.66 16.54 -29.08
CA LEU A 86 36.71 17.46 -29.76
C LEU A 86 35.47 16.79 -30.37
N ALA A 87 35.34 15.46 -30.32
CA ALA A 87 34.22 14.74 -30.95
C ALA A 87 33.41 13.81 -30.01
N VAL A 88 33.83 13.66 -28.76
CA VAL A 88 33.15 12.78 -27.79
C VAL A 88 32.58 13.68 -26.70
N GLY A 89 31.26 13.59 -26.45
CA GLY A 89 30.65 14.20 -25.27
C GLY A 89 31.42 13.82 -24.00
N PRO A 90 31.26 14.55 -22.87
CA PRO A 90 32.14 14.45 -21.70
C PRO A 90 32.48 13.00 -21.38
N VAL A 91 33.66 12.56 -21.84
CA VAL A 91 34.21 11.26 -21.48
C VAL A 91 34.62 11.47 -20.04
N PHE A 92 33.77 11.04 -19.11
CA PHE A 92 34.15 10.98 -17.71
C PHE A 92 35.49 10.24 -17.66
N PRO A 93 36.59 10.89 -17.24
CA PRO A 93 37.87 10.21 -17.17
C PRO A 93 37.65 8.98 -16.31
N PRO A 94 38.10 7.80 -16.72
CA PRO A 94 37.91 6.59 -15.94
C PRO A 94 38.57 6.82 -14.59
N THR A 95 37.77 7.10 -13.57
CA THR A 95 38.27 7.21 -12.21
C THR A 95 38.92 5.86 -11.92
N PRO A 96 40.22 5.81 -11.61
CA PRO A 96 40.88 4.56 -11.31
C PRO A 96 40.10 3.92 -10.15
N TRP A 97 39.74 2.66 -10.35
CA TRP A 97 39.00 1.87 -9.37
C TRP A 97 39.77 1.93 -8.05
N SER A 98 39.08 2.32 -6.97
CA SER A 98 39.72 2.39 -5.66
C SER A 98 40.20 0.98 -5.28
N PRO A 99 41.48 0.80 -4.92
CA PRO A 99 42.00 -0.52 -4.55
C PRO A 99 41.25 -1.06 -3.32
N TRP A 100 40.96 -2.36 -3.33
CA TRP A 100 40.34 -3.03 -2.19
C TRP A 100 41.34 -3.14 -1.03
N PRO A 101 40.93 -2.92 0.24
CA PRO A 101 39.58 -2.62 0.74
C PRO A 101 39.12 -1.16 0.52
N ASN A 102 37.88 -0.96 0.06
CA ASN A 102 37.29 0.38 -0.07
C ASN A 102 36.76 0.87 1.29
N PRO A 103 37.20 2.03 1.81
CA PRO A 103 36.71 2.59 3.07
C PRO A 103 35.19 2.77 3.11
N GLU A 104 34.53 3.02 1.97
CA GLU A 104 33.08 3.14 1.91
C GLU A 104 32.38 1.81 2.23
N VAL A 105 32.94 0.69 1.78
CA VAL A 105 32.35 -0.63 2.06
C VAL A 105 32.60 -1.05 3.51
N THR A 106 33.77 -0.73 4.06
CA THR A 106 34.03 -0.90 5.49
C THR A 106 33.05 -0.07 6.33
N ALA A 107 32.83 1.19 5.97
CA ALA A 107 31.88 2.06 6.66
C ALA A 107 30.43 1.54 6.54
N LEU A 108 30.04 0.98 5.37
CA LEU A 108 28.73 0.35 5.19
C LEU A 108 28.59 -0.89 6.08
N SER A 109 29.59 -1.77 6.12
CA SER A 109 29.58 -2.97 6.95
C SER A 109 29.51 -2.63 8.44
N GLU A 110 30.27 -1.63 8.91
CA GLU A 110 30.17 -1.11 10.28
C GLU A 110 28.76 -0.56 10.57
N PHE A 111 28.20 0.23 9.64
CA PHE A 111 26.83 0.75 9.77
C PHE A 111 25.79 -0.38 9.84
N LEU A 112 25.89 -1.39 8.97
CA LEU A 112 24.98 -2.54 8.95
C LEU A 112 25.11 -3.41 10.21
N SER A 113 26.33 -3.53 10.77
CA SER A 113 26.55 -4.28 12.01
C SER A 113 25.91 -3.61 13.24
N THR A 114 25.81 -2.28 13.23
CA THR A 114 25.29 -1.46 14.34
C THR A 114 23.84 -1.01 14.15
N ALA A 115 23.27 -1.19 12.96
CA ALA A 115 21.89 -0.83 12.67
C ALA A 115 20.91 -1.60 13.56
N GLN A 116 19.95 -0.90 14.16
CA GLN A 116 18.86 -1.55 14.91
C GLN A 116 17.84 -2.23 13.97
N TRP A 117 17.68 -1.68 12.76
CA TRP A 117 16.76 -2.18 11.74
C TRP A 117 17.27 -1.87 10.34
N VAL A 118 17.18 -2.85 9.42
CA VAL A 118 17.49 -2.64 8.00
C VAL A 118 16.21 -2.18 7.29
N GLY A 119 15.90 -0.89 7.42
CA GLY A 119 14.80 -0.25 6.69
C GLY A 119 15.25 0.41 5.38
N GLU A 120 14.39 1.24 4.80
CA GLU A 120 14.63 1.96 3.53
C GLU A 120 15.96 2.73 3.54
N GLY A 121 16.27 3.45 4.63
CA GLY A 121 17.53 4.20 4.73
C GLY A 121 18.80 3.33 4.76
N ALA A 122 18.71 2.06 5.15
CA ALA A 122 19.84 1.15 5.06
C ALA A 122 20.05 0.65 3.63
N TRP A 123 18.96 0.37 2.91
CA TRP A 123 18.99 0.03 1.49
C TRP A 123 19.52 1.17 0.64
N GLU A 124 19.08 2.41 0.89
CA GLU A 124 19.58 3.60 0.19
C GLU A 124 21.10 3.76 0.36
N LYS A 125 21.62 3.58 1.58
CA LYS A 125 23.07 3.63 1.84
C LYS A 125 23.84 2.49 1.16
N ALA A 126 23.27 1.28 1.12
CA ALA A 126 23.88 0.16 0.43
C ALA A 126 23.94 0.42 -1.09
N ILE A 127 22.85 0.90 -1.68
CA ILE A 127 22.77 1.28 -3.10
C ILE A 127 23.75 2.40 -3.41
N GLU A 128 23.81 3.45 -2.59
CA GLU A 128 24.72 4.58 -2.77
C GLU A 128 26.20 4.14 -2.68
N CYS A 129 26.53 3.27 -1.73
CA CYS A 129 27.87 2.71 -1.59
C CYS A 129 28.27 1.89 -2.81
N VAL A 130 27.39 1.03 -3.33
CA VAL A 130 27.63 0.24 -4.54
C VAL A 130 27.77 1.15 -5.76
N GLU A 131 26.91 2.15 -5.92
CA GLU A 131 26.94 3.11 -7.02
C GLU A 131 28.28 3.88 -7.03
N LYS A 132 28.70 4.43 -5.89
CA LYS A 132 29.98 5.15 -5.75
C LYS A 132 31.20 4.26 -5.97
N THR A 133 31.18 3.05 -5.42
CA THR A 133 32.32 2.12 -5.52
C THR A 133 32.52 1.61 -6.94
N THR A 134 31.44 1.40 -7.69
CA THR A 134 31.46 0.76 -9.02
C THR A 134 31.37 1.75 -10.18
N ASN A 135 30.93 2.98 -9.90
CA ASN A 135 30.55 3.97 -10.90
C ASN A 135 29.50 3.43 -11.89
N ALA A 136 28.61 2.56 -11.39
CA ALA A 136 27.47 2.03 -12.15
C ALA A 136 26.51 3.16 -12.54
N THR A 137 25.79 2.99 -13.65
CA THR A 137 24.74 3.94 -14.05
C THR A 137 23.49 3.74 -13.21
N GLY A 138 23.20 2.49 -12.88
CA GLY A 138 22.08 2.09 -12.05
C GLY A 138 22.47 1.02 -11.05
N VAL A 139 21.92 1.14 -9.85
CA VAL A 139 21.90 0.09 -8.83
C VAL A 139 20.47 -0.03 -8.33
N TYR A 140 19.97 -1.26 -8.20
CA TYR A 140 18.60 -1.54 -7.77
C TYR A 140 18.46 -2.92 -7.16
N VAL A 141 17.43 -3.12 -6.34
CA VAL A 141 17.17 -4.35 -5.58
C VAL A 141 15.84 -4.95 -6.01
N GLY A 142 15.88 -6.19 -6.48
CA GLY A 142 14.69 -6.99 -6.78
C GLY A 142 14.35 -7.95 -5.64
N LEU A 143 13.13 -7.92 -5.13
CA LEU A 143 12.57 -8.91 -4.22
C LEU A 143 11.92 -10.05 -5.03
N PHE A 144 12.30 -11.28 -4.73
CA PHE A 144 11.65 -12.47 -5.26
C PHE A 144 10.33 -12.70 -4.51
N ASP A 145 9.22 -12.51 -5.21
CA ASP A 145 7.88 -12.53 -4.64
C ASP A 145 7.13 -13.78 -5.14
N THR A 146 6.90 -14.73 -4.24
CA THR A 146 6.12 -15.95 -4.52
C THR A 146 4.62 -15.71 -4.40
N ASP A 147 4.22 -14.64 -3.73
CA ASP A 147 2.85 -14.38 -3.33
C ASP A 147 2.26 -13.25 -4.21
N SER A 148 2.48 -13.37 -5.52
CA SER A 148 2.02 -12.43 -6.54
C SER A 148 0.52 -12.54 -6.81
N GLU A 149 -0.29 -12.68 -5.77
CA GLU A 149 -1.73 -12.56 -5.85
C GLU A 149 -2.07 -11.10 -6.20
N GLY A 150 -2.31 -10.80 -7.48
CA GLY A 150 -2.87 -9.51 -7.90
C GLY A 150 -2.09 -8.68 -8.92
N ILE A 151 -1.26 -9.28 -9.79
CA ILE A 151 -1.05 -8.63 -11.08
C ILE A 151 -2.34 -8.85 -11.87
N ASP A 152 -2.97 -7.79 -12.39
CA ASP A 152 -4.28 -7.71 -13.08
C ASP A 152 -4.40 -8.56 -14.37
N THR A 153 -3.83 -9.76 -14.41
CA THR A 153 -4.27 -10.80 -15.33
C THR A 153 -5.53 -11.40 -14.73
N ALA A 154 -6.66 -11.28 -15.43
CA ALA A 154 -7.99 -11.79 -15.05
C ALA A 154 -8.07 -13.34 -14.94
N ALA A 155 -7.04 -13.98 -14.42
CA ALA A 155 -6.96 -15.40 -14.16
C ALA A 155 -7.76 -15.73 -12.89
N THR A 156 -8.65 -16.70 -13.03
CA THR A 156 -9.49 -17.28 -11.98
C THR A 156 -8.66 -17.72 -10.77
N GLU A 157 -9.22 -17.57 -9.56
CA GLU A 157 -8.59 -17.76 -8.23
C GLU A 157 -7.89 -19.12 -7.96
N GLU A 158 -7.89 -20.07 -8.91
CA GLU A 158 -7.29 -21.40 -8.74
C GLU A 158 -5.87 -21.52 -9.32
N GLU A 159 -5.40 -20.58 -10.17
CA GLU A 159 -4.01 -20.60 -10.65
C GLU A 159 -3.10 -19.85 -9.68
N LYS A 160 -2.31 -20.60 -8.91
CA LYS A 160 -1.22 -20.05 -8.08
C LYS A 160 -0.37 -19.12 -8.94
N ALA A 161 -0.38 -17.83 -8.61
CA ALA A 161 0.28 -16.82 -9.40
C ALA A 161 1.78 -17.16 -9.59
N ALA A 162 2.27 -17.00 -10.81
CA ALA A 162 3.67 -17.27 -11.12
C ALA A 162 4.57 -16.31 -10.32
N PRO A 163 5.70 -16.78 -9.76
CA PRO A 163 6.60 -15.94 -9.00
C PRO A 163 7.12 -14.79 -9.87
N VAL A 164 7.32 -13.62 -9.27
CA VAL A 164 7.81 -12.41 -9.96
C VAL A 164 8.98 -11.80 -9.20
N VAL A 165 9.86 -11.07 -9.90
CA VAL A 165 10.84 -10.21 -9.24
C VAL A 165 10.30 -8.80 -9.20
N ARG A 166 10.05 -8.26 -8.02
CA ARG A 166 9.58 -6.89 -7.83
C ARG A 166 10.74 -5.99 -7.44
N TYR A 167 10.97 -4.92 -8.19
CA TYR A 167 12.01 -3.96 -7.82
C TYR A 167 11.51 -3.05 -6.70
N VAL A 168 12.17 -3.11 -5.53
CA VAL A 168 11.74 -2.44 -4.29
C VAL A 168 12.58 -1.21 -3.96
N HIS A 169 13.86 -1.22 -4.32
CA HIS A 169 14.77 -0.10 -4.10
C HIS A 169 15.58 0.17 -5.36
N ALA A 170 15.88 1.44 -5.62
CA ALA A 170 16.71 1.85 -6.74
C ALA A 170 17.46 3.15 -6.45
N SER A 171 18.63 3.28 -7.08
CA SER A 171 19.40 4.53 -7.20
C SER A 171 18.57 5.67 -7.78
N ALA A 172 19.01 6.91 -7.55
CA ALA A 172 18.30 8.11 -8.00
C ALA A 172 18.06 8.13 -9.52
N SER A 173 19.00 7.58 -10.30
CA SER A 173 18.92 7.44 -11.76
C SER A 173 17.87 6.43 -12.23
N HIS A 174 17.46 5.49 -11.38
CA HIS A 174 16.59 4.36 -11.70
C HIS A 174 15.32 4.28 -10.84
N LYS A 175 14.91 5.38 -10.20
CA LYS A 175 13.68 5.42 -9.37
C LYS A 175 12.42 4.94 -10.11
N GLY A 176 12.34 5.14 -11.42
CA GLY A 176 11.24 4.66 -12.25
C GLY A 176 11.09 3.14 -12.32
N LEU A 177 12.10 2.38 -11.88
CA LEU A 177 12.06 0.93 -11.82
C LEU A 177 11.32 0.43 -10.57
N VAL A 178 11.27 1.22 -9.49
CA VAL A 178 10.62 0.82 -8.23
C VAL A 178 9.14 0.58 -8.47
N GLY A 179 8.66 -0.60 -8.06
CA GLY A 179 7.29 -1.06 -8.28
C GLY A 179 7.04 -1.80 -9.59
N THR A 180 8.03 -1.86 -10.49
CA THR A 180 7.93 -2.72 -11.68
C THR A 180 8.19 -4.18 -11.33
N CYS A 181 7.55 -5.08 -12.07
CA CYS A 181 7.67 -6.52 -11.89
C CYS A 181 8.32 -7.17 -13.12
N LEU A 182 9.24 -8.10 -12.90
CA LEU A 182 9.83 -8.97 -13.89
C LEU A 182 9.17 -10.36 -13.81
N PRO A 183 8.36 -10.75 -14.81
CA PRO A 183 7.70 -12.06 -14.83
C PRO A 183 8.70 -13.23 -14.85
N GLN A 184 8.27 -14.40 -14.37
CA GLN A 184 9.07 -15.62 -14.40
C GLN A 184 9.64 -15.93 -15.79
N GLY A 185 10.94 -16.23 -15.83
CA GLY A 185 11.64 -16.65 -17.06
C GLY A 185 11.98 -15.52 -18.02
N GLN A 186 11.78 -14.26 -17.65
CA GLN A 186 12.21 -13.10 -18.45
C GLN A 186 13.41 -12.41 -17.82
N GLY A 187 14.46 -12.15 -18.60
CA GLY A 187 15.61 -11.37 -18.14
C GLY A 187 16.64 -12.19 -17.36
N ALA A 188 17.91 -11.78 -17.47
CA ALA A 188 19.03 -12.49 -16.83
C ALA A 188 18.96 -12.51 -15.29
N THR A 189 18.20 -11.60 -14.65
CA THR A 189 18.03 -11.56 -13.19
C THR A 189 17.51 -12.88 -12.63
N TRP A 190 16.66 -13.62 -13.34
CA TRP A 190 16.13 -14.90 -12.85
C TRP A 190 17.18 -15.98 -12.60
N ARG A 191 18.31 -15.89 -13.31
CA ARG A 191 19.37 -16.89 -13.22
C ARG A 191 20.09 -16.87 -11.87
N VAL A 192 19.96 -15.79 -11.09
CA VAL A 192 20.55 -15.73 -9.74
C VAL A 192 19.92 -16.75 -8.80
N TRP A 193 18.72 -17.29 -9.10
CA TRP A 193 18.06 -18.30 -8.27
C TRP A 193 18.12 -19.71 -8.84
N GLU A 194 18.84 -19.92 -9.95
CA GLU A 194 19.11 -21.27 -10.46
C GLU A 194 20.12 -21.94 -9.52
N LYS A 195 19.64 -22.90 -8.72
CA LYS A 195 20.51 -23.65 -7.80
C LYS A 195 21.57 -24.37 -8.62
N VAL A 196 22.83 -24.11 -8.30
CA VAL A 196 23.94 -24.91 -8.81
C VAL A 196 23.82 -26.25 -8.12
N VAL A 197 23.25 -27.24 -8.81
CA VAL A 197 23.29 -28.63 -8.35
C VAL A 197 24.76 -28.99 -8.37
N ALA A 198 25.40 -28.96 -7.20
CA ALA A 198 26.72 -29.53 -7.05
C ALA A 198 26.58 -30.99 -7.46
N GLU A 199 27.11 -31.36 -8.63
CA GLU A 199 27.19 -32.77 -9.01
C GLU A 199 28.04 -33.45 -7.93
N GLU A 200 27.38 -34.16 -7.00
CA GLU A 200 27.98 -34.88 -5.86
C GLU A 200 28.92 -36.04 -6.29
N GLY A 201 29.51 -35.99 -7.49
CA GLY A 201 30.28 -37.09 -8.08
C GLY A 201 31.46 -36.71 -8.97
N GLN A 202 31.80 -35.43 -9.16
CA GLN A 202 33.06 -35.05 -9.82
C GLN A 202 34.15 -34.82 -8.78
N GLU A 203 34.95 -35.88 -8.54
CA GLU A 203 36.26 -35.79 -7.88
C GLU A 203 37.05 -34.62 -8.46
N GLU A 204 37.67 -33.83 -7.58
CA GLU A 204 38.50 -32.67 -7.88
C GLU A 204 39.58 -33.00 -8.93
N GLU A 205 39.28 -32.84 -10.21
CA GLU A 205 40.31 -32.65 -11.22
C GLU A 205 40.89 -31.24 -11.03
N GLU A 206 42.18 -31.19 -10.66
CA GLU A 206 42.97 -29.97 -10.50
C GLU A 206 42.83 -29.06 -11.74
N ALA A 207 41.97 -28.06 -11.65
CA ALA A 207 41.85 -27.04 -12.67
C ALA A 207 43.10 -26.13 -12.65
N PRO A 208 43.64 -25.76 -13.83
CA PRO A 208 44.88 -25.00 -13.94
C PRO A 208 44.75 -23.59 -13.33
N GLU A 209 45.82 -23.16 -12.64
CA GLU A 209 45.99 -21.85 -12.02
C GLU A 209 45.64 -20.70 -12.99
N GLY A 210 44.55 -19.98 -12.71
CA GLY A 210 44.28 -18.71 -13.41
C GLY A 210 42.83 -18.23 -13.50
N GLN A 211 41.84 -19.03 -13.11
CA GLN A 211 40.43 -18.60 -13.12
C GLN A 211 39.96 -18.28 -11.70
N ALA A 212 39.42 -17.07 -11.53
CA ALA A 212 39.06 -16.45 -10.26
C ALA A 212 38.34 -17.42 -9.30
N SER A 213 38.75 -17.36 -8.04
CA SER A 213 38.32 -18.22 -6.94
C SER A 213 36.82 -18.54 -6.97
N LYS A 214 36.46 -19.83 -6.99
CA LYS A 214 35.12 -20.27 -6.62
C LYS A 214 34.82 -19.71 -5.23
N SER A 215 33.90 -18.75 -5.14
CA SER A 215 33.40 -18.20 -3.88
C SER A 215 32.93 -19.35 -2.99
N LYS A 216 33.21 -19.28 -1.69
CA LYS A 216 32.86 -20.33 -0.72
C LYS A 216 31.35 -20.63 -0.79
N GLY A 217 30.99 -21.74 -1.44
CA GLY A 217 29.75 -22.49 -1.26
C GLY A 217 28.42 -21.74 -1.23
N ARG A 218 28.24 -20.62 -1.95
CA ARG A 218 26.90 -20.00 -2.07
C ARG A 218 25.98 -20.94 -2.83
N PRO A 219 24.74 -21.20 -2.36
CA PRO A 219 23.79 -22.07 -3.06
C PRO A 219 23.30 -21.48 -4.39
N TYR A 220 23.45 -20.16 -4.55
CA TYR A 220 22.95 -19.37 -5.66
C TYR A 220 24.12 -18.59 -6.29
N PRO A 221 24.32 -18.69 -7.61
CA PRO A 221 25.43 -18.04 -8.29
C PRO A 221 25.13 -16.57 -8.61
N SER A 222 26.16 -15.74 -8.61
CA SER A 222 26.10 -14.40 -9.18
C SER A 222 26.05 -14.46 -10.70
N VAL A 223 25.22 -13.62 -11.31
CA VAL A 223 25.05 -13.53 -12.76
C VAL A 223 25.78 -12.30 -13.26
N TYR A 224 26.75 -12.49 -14.15
CA TYR A 224 27.46 -11.41 -14.83
C TYR A 224 27.26 -11.51 -16.34
N VAL A 225 26.83 -10.41 -16.95
CA VAL A 225 26.64 -10.24 -18.40
C VAL A 225 27.52 -9.07 -18.84
N GLU A 226 28.61 -9.38 -19.54
CA GLU A 226 29.61 -8.39 -19.97
C GLU A 226 29.04 -7.43 -21.02
N ASP A 227 28.30 -7.93 -22.00
CA ASP A 227 27.56 -7.13 -22.98
C ASP A 227 26.08 -7.53 -22.97
N VAL A 228 25.22 -6.60 -22.56
CA VAL A 228 23.76 -6.82 -22.46
C VAL A 228 23.08 -7.06 -23.81
N LEU A 229 23.74 -6.74 -24.94
CA LEU A 229 23.24 -7.05 -26.28
C LEU A 229 23.69 -8.40 -26.79
N ASP A 230 24.68 -9.03 -26.15
CA ASP A 230 25.13 -10.36 -26.52
C ASP A 230 24.09 -11.41 -26.06
N ALA A 231 23.15 -11.70 -26.95
CA ALA A 231 22.10 -12.70 -26.75
C ALA A 231 22.57 -14.13 -27.10
N THR A 232 23.87 -14.44 -26.96
CA THR A 232 24.37 -15.78 -27.25
C THR A 232 23.82 -16.80 -26.24
N PRO A 233 23.09 -17.85 -26.71
CA PRO A 233 22.69 -18.95 -25.82
C PRO A 233 23.92 -19.54 -25.12
N PRO A 234 23.86 -19.82 -23.81
CA PRO A 234 22.67 -20.00 -22.98
C PRO A 234 22.15 -18.75 -22.25
N LEU A 235 22.68 -17.55 -22.53
CA LEU A 235 22.27 -16.33 -21.83
C LEU A 235 20.82 -15.96 -22.20
N GLN A 236 19.92 -15.94 -21.21
CA GLN A 236 18.60 -15.34 -21.40
C GLN A 236 18.78 -13.84 -21.69
N PRO A 237 18.05 -13.30 -22.69
CA PRO A 237 18.19 -11.89 -23.06
C PRO A 237 17.82 -10.98 -21.89
N ILE A 238 18.59 -9.92 -21.69
CA ILE A 238 18.29 -8.87 -20.70
C ILE A 238 16.93 -8.23 -21.04
N LYS A 239 16.08 -8.09 -20.04
CA LYS A 239 14.81 -7.36 -20.17
C LYS A 239 15.07 -5.88 -19.90
N PHE A 240 14.90 -5.06 -20.94
CA PHE A 240 14.90 -3.60 -20.81
C PHE A 240 13.49 -3.11 -20.50
N PHE A 241 13.36 -2.21 -19.51
CA PHE A 241 12.06 -1.63 -19.10
C PHE A 241 11.67 -0.39 -19.91
N ASP A 242 12.65 0.34 -20.44
CA ASP A 242 12.43 1.57 -21.22
C ASP A 242 13.04 1.44 -22.63
N MET A 243 14.31 1.80 -22.78
CA MET A 243 15.04 1.71 -24.05
C MET A 243 16.22 0.74 -23.95
N THR A 244 16.55 0.08 -25.05
CA THR A 244 17.77 -0.72 -25.17
C THR A 244 19.00 0.20 -25.12
N ARG A 245 19.99 -0.18 -24.33
CA ARG A 245 21.23 0.57 -24.14
C ARG A 245 22.42 -0.40 -24.08
N LEU A 246 23.59 0.06 -24.50
CA LEU A 246 24.85 -0.69 -24.42
C LEU A 246 25.43 -0.62 -23.01
N GLY A 247 25.96 -1.73 -22.52
CA GLY A 247 26.59 -1.78 -21.19
C GLY A 247 26.77 -3.21 -20.71
N SER A 248 27.10 -3.34 -19.43
CA SER A 248 27.18 -4.61 -18.71
C SER A 248 26.15 -4.65 -17.58
N PHE A 249 25.83 -5.85 -17.12
CA PHE A 249 24.86 -6.11 -16.06
C PHE A 249 25.38 -7.15 -15.08
N ILE A 250 25.22 -6.90 -13.78
CA ILE A 250 25.49 -7.85 -12.71
C ILE A 250 24.23 -7.99 -11.86
N ALA A 251 23.93 -9.22 -11.43
CA ALA A 251 22.96 -9.50 -10.38
C ALA A 251 23.56 -10.47 -9.35
N VAL A 252 23.55 -10.08 -8.09
CA VAL A 252 24.07 -10.86 -6.96
C VAL A 252 22.91 -11.25 -6.05
N PRO A 253 22.71 -12.55 -5.75
CA PRO A 253 21.64 -12.99 -4.86
C PRO A 253 21.95 -12.62 -3.39
N ILE A 254 20.96 -12.08 -2.69
CA ILE A 254 20.94 -11.94 -1.23
C ILE A 254 19.88 -12.91 -0.73
N VAL A 255 20.28 -13.96 -0.02
CA VAL A 255 19.35 -14.96 0.51
C VAL A 255 19.59 -15.13 1.99
N TYR A 256 18.53 -15.01 2.77
CA TYR A 256 18.56 -15.23 4.21
C TYR A 256 17.26 -15.87 4.69
N GLN A 257 17.30 -16.45 5.89
CA GLN A 257 16.13 -16.99 6.56
C GLN A 257 15.50 -15.89 7.40
N SER A 258 14.36 -15.37 6.95
CA SER A 258 13.58 -14.41 7.72
C SER A 258 12.87 -15.12 8.86
N CYS A 259 13.12 -14.69 10.09
CA CYS A 259 12.47 -15.21 11.29
C CYS A 259 11.22 -14.40 11.67
N ILE A 260 10.80 -13.44 10.84
CA ILE A 260 9.57 -12.66 11.03
C ILE A 260 8.37 -13.59 10.82
N SER A 261 7.97 -14.26 11.89
CA SER A 261 6.74 -15.07 11.90
C SER A 261 6.09 -15.01 13.28
N PRO A 262 4.75 -15.07 13.36
CA PRO A 262 4.03 -15.18 14.63
C PRO A 262 4.51 -16.40 15.44
N ALA A 263 4.78 -17.52 14.76
CA ALA A 263 5.32 -18.72 15.39
C ALA A 263 6.71 -18.49 16.03
N GLY A 264 7.55 -17.66 15.42
CA GLY A 264 8.84 -17.27 16.00
C GLY A 264 8.68 -16.48 17.30
N ILE A 265 7.68 -15.59 17.37
CA ILE A 265 7.37 -14.84 18.59
C ILE A 265 6.90 -15.80 19.70
N ASP A 266 6.01 -16.75 19.38
CA ASP A 266 5.52 -17.72 20.38
C ASP A 266 6.66 -18.57 20.97
N ILE A 267 7.57 -19.07 20.13
CA ILE A 267 8.76 -19.82 20.58
C ILE A 267 9.68 -18.95 21.46
N ALA A 268 9.91 -17.69 21.05
CA ALA A 268 10.70 -16.75 21.82
C ALA A 268 10.05 -16.44 23.19
N VAL A 269 8.72 -16.29 23.26
CA VAL A 269 7.98 -16.10 24.50
C VAL A 269 8.10 -17.32 25.41
N GLU A 270 7.98 -18.54 24.87
CA GLU A 270 8.16 -19.78 25.64
C GLU A 270 9.57 -19.88 26.22
N HIS A 271 10.59 -19.51 25.45
CA HIS A 271 11.97 -19.47 25.92
C HIS A 271 12.19 -18.44 27.02
N ILE A 272 11.67 -17.21 26.87
CA ILE A 272 11.75 -16.16 27.91
C ILE A 272 11.11 -16.64 29.21
N LYS A 273 9.93 -17.28 29.13
CA LYS A 273 9.25 -17.88 30.29
C LYS A 273 10.12 -18.96 30.95
N ALA A 274 10.68 -19.87 30.16
CA ALA A 274 11.55 -20.93 30.68
C ALA A 274 12.81 -20.38 31.37
N VAL A 275 13.44 -19.34 30.81
CA VAL A 275 14.59 -18.65 31.42
C VAL A 275 14.18 -17.98 32.73
N LYS A 276 13.05 -17.28 32.78
CA LYS A 276 12.56 -16.65 34.02
C LYS A 276 12.23 -17.67 35.11
N GLU A 277 11.60 -18.79 34.76
CA GLU A 277 11.32 -19.87 35.72
C GLU A 277 12.61 -20.50 36.26
N ARG A 278 13.61 -20.71 35.39
CA ARG A 278 14.94 -21.19 35.78
C ARG A 278 15.61 -20.21 36.74
N ASP A 279 15.61 -18.92 36.41
CA ASP A 279 16.26 -17.89 37.21
C ASP A 279 15.55 -17.69 38.56
N ALA A 280 14.22 -17.82 38.60
CA ALA A 280 13.44 -17.83 39.84
C ALA A 280 13.79 -19.04 40.72
N LYS A 281 13.90 -20.25 40.15
CA LYS A 281 14.35 -21.45 40.89
C LYS A 281 15.77 -21.30 41.40
N LEU A 282 16.67 -20.74 40.61
CA LEU A 282 18.05 -20.47 41.00
C LEU A 282 18.10 -19.45 42.15
N ALA A 283 17.27 -18.40 42.11
CA ALA A 283 17.15 -17.42 43.17
C ALA A 283 16.58 -18.04 44.47
N GLU A 284 15.57 -18.90 44.36
CA GLU A 284 15.01 -19.64 45.50
C GLU A 284 16.04 -20.58 46.13
N LEU A 285 16.77 -21.35 45.33
CA LEU A 285 17.85 -22.22 45.81
C LEU A 285 18.95 -21.42 46.52
N ARG A 286 19.32 -20.25 45.98
CA ARG A 286 20.27 -19.34 46.62
C ARG A 286 19.75 -18.78 47.94
N ALA A 287 18.47 -18.41 48.01
CA ALA A 287 17.84 -17.93 49.24
C ALA A 287 17.78 -19.02 50.32
N GLN A 288 17.39 -20.25 49.96
CA GLN A 288 17.36 -21.40 50.86
C GLN A 288 18.78 -21.75 51.36
N ARG A 289 19.80 -21.64 50.51
CA ARG A 289 21.20 -21.82 50.92
C ARG A 289 21.65 -20.72 51.89
N ALA A 290 21.34 -19.47 51.61
CA ALA A 290 21.67 -18.36 52.50
C ALA A 290 20.96 -18.48 53.86
N GLU A 291 19.72 -18.96 53.89
CA GLU A 291 18.99 -19.23 55.15
C GLU A 291 19.61 -20.39 55.93
N LYS A 292 19.95 -21.51 55.26
CA LYS A 292 20.65 -22.64 55.90
C LYS A 292 22.02 -22.23 56.44
N GLU A 293 22.79 -21.47 55.68
CA GLU A 293 24.10 -20.96 56.09
C GLU A 293 23.96 -20.00 57.30
N ALA A 294 22.93 -19.15 57.31
CA ALA A 294 22.62 -18.29 58.45
C ALA A 294 22.22 -19.08 59.70
N GLU A 295 21.37 -20.11 59.57
CA GLU A 295 21.03 -21.00 60.69
C GLU A 295 22.22 -21.78 61.23
N GLU A 296 23.10 -22.26 60.35
CA GLU A 296 24.32 -22.98 60.74
C GLU A 296 25.30 -22.05 61.45
N ALA A 297 25.43 -20.80 60.99
CA ALA A 297 26.23 -19.78 61.65
C ALA A 297 25.68 -19.42 63.04
N GLU A 298 24.36 -19.31 63.20
CA GLU A 298 23.72 -19.08 64.52
C GLU A 298 23.94 -20.26 65.47
N LYS A 299 23.73 -21.49 65.01
CA LYS A 299 24.01 -22.71 65.80
C LYS A 299 25.49 -22.85 66.17
N ALA A 300 26.41 -22.40 65.31
CA ALA A 300 27.84 -22.36 65.61
C ALA A 300 28.17 -21.30 66.68
N ALA A 301 27.58 -20.10 66.59
CA ALA A 301 27.75 -19.04 67.57
C ALA A 301 27.19 -19.40 68.95
N GLU A 302 26.03 -20.07 69.03
CA GLU A 302 25.47 -20.57 70.29
C GLU A 302 26.37 -21.61 70.97
N LYS A 303 26.99 -22.51 70.19
CA LYS A 303 27.94 -23.50 70.70
C LYS A 303 29.22 -22.87 71.24
N GLU A 304 29.75 -21.84 70.58
CA GLU A 304 30.89 -21.07 71.10
C GLU A 304 30.54 -20.31 72.39
N ALA A 305 29.35 -19.70 72.46
CA ALA A 305 28.88 -19.00 73.65
C ALA A 305 28.67 -19.95 74.85
N ALA A 306 28.15 -21.16 74.62
CA ALA A 306 27.98 -22.18 75.66
C ALA A 306 29.31 -22.83 76.10
N GLY A 307 30.30 -22.90 75.20
CA GLY A 307 31.63 -23.47 75.47
C GLY A 307 32.56 -22.57 76.30
N ALA A 308 32.32 -21.25 76.34
CA ALA A 308 33.16 -20.30 77.07
C ALA A 308 32.90 -20.22 78.59
N GLY A 309 31.89 -20.94 79.11
CA GLY A 309 31.47 -20.86 80.51
C GLY A 309 32.04 -21.92 81.47
N ALA A 310 32.81 -22.89 80.99
CA ALA A 310 33.30 -23.99 81.82
C ALA A 310 34.78 -24.28 81.58
N GLY A 311 35.68 -23.55 82.26
CA GLY A 311 37.08 -23.96 82.31
C GLY A 311 38.12 -22.90 82.63
N GLU A 312 37.91 -22.04 83.63
CA GLU A 312 39.02 -21.39 84.33
C GLU A 312 39.10 -21.94 85.76
N GLU A 313 39.74 -23.10 85.91
CA GLU A 313 40.68 -23.42 86.99
C GLU A 313 41.14 -24.88 86.84
N GLY A 314 42.42 -25.06 86.47
CA GLY A 314 43.11 -26.32 86.76
C GLY A 314 44.08 -26.84 85.69
N GLY A 315 45.31 -26.33 85.73
CA GLY A 315 46.46 -27.22 85.87
C GLY A 315 47.10 -27.87 84.63
N ALA A 316 48.30 -27.37 84.34
CA ALA A 316 49.54 -28.14 84.16
C ALA A 316 49.69 -29.10 82.95
N GLU A 317 50.59 -28.66 82.06
CA GLU A 317 51.66 -29.44 81.42
C GLU A 317 51.38 -30.90 81.05
N GLY A 318 51.19 -31.15 79.76
CA GLY A 318 51.32 -32.48 79.18
C GLY A 318 51.21 -32.43 77.67
N GLY A 319 52.37 -32.42 77.00
CA GLY A 319 52.45 -32.48 75.54
C GLY A 319 51.78 -33.74 74.97
N GLY A 320 51.16 -33.57 73.81
CA GLY A 320 50.58 -34.65 73.04
C GLY A 320 50.22 -34.14 71.65
N GLU A 321 51.02 -34.51 70.66
CA GLU A 321 50.72 -34.41 69.23
C GLU A 321 49.35 -35.07 68.97
N GLY A 322 48.35 -34.25 68.62
CA GLY A 322 47.01 -34.71 68.28
C GLY A 322 46.57 -34.01 67.01
N GLU A 323 46.45 -34.80 65.95
CA GLU A 323 45.90 -34.44 64.64
C GLU A 323 44.63 -33.58 64.77
N LYS A 324 44.73 -32.31 64.36
CA LYS A 324 43.57 -31.54 63.92
C LYS A 324 43.14 -32.13 62.57
N GLU A 325 42.25 -33.12 62.59
CA GLU A 325 41.36 -33.37 61.46
C GLU A 325 40.51 -32.11 61.25
N GLY A 326 40.98 -31.26 60.33
CA GLY A 326 40.17 -30.22 59.73
C GLY A 326 39.06 -30.90 58.94
N GLY A 327 37.91 -31.08 59.58
CA GLY A 327 36.66 -31.39 58.91
C GLY A 327 36.26 -30.21 58.05
N GLU A 328 36.85 -30.10 56.86
CA GLU A 328 36.29 -29.37 55.73
C GLU A 328 34.90 -29.97 55.52
N ALA A 329 33.87 -29.27 56.00
CA ALA A 329 32.49 -29.59 55.69
C ALA A 329 32.40 -29.59 54.16
N ALA A 330 32.33 -30.78 53.59
CA ALA A 330 32.22 -31.00 52.16
C ALA A 330 30.97 -30.27 51.68
N MET A 331 31.18 -29.06 51.16
CA MET A 331 30.17 -28.27 50.49
C MET A 331 29.62 -29.16 49.37
N GLU A 332 28.36 -29.61 49.52
CA GLU A 332 27.73 -30.48 48.54
C GLU A 332 27.87 -29.83 47.15
N PRO A 333 28.28 -30.60 46.12
CA PRO A 333 28.60 -30.06 44.82
C PRO A 333 27.41 -29.28 44.29
N GLU A 334 27.67 -28.03 43.91
CA GLU A 334 26.70 -27.12 43.33
C GLU A 334 26.03 -27.81 42.13
N GLU A 335 24.80 -28.26 42.33
CA GLU A 335 23.99 -28.88 41.27
C GLU A 335 23.79 -27.83 40.17
N ALA A 336 24.61 -27.93 39.13
CA ALA A 336 24.63 -26.97 38.03
C ALA A 336 23.28 -27.03 37.30
N VAL A 337 22.48 -25.98 37.46
CA VAL A 337 21.22 -25.84 36.72
C VAL A 337 21.57 -25.83 35.23
N PRO A 338 21.02 -26.75 34.41
CA PRO A 338 21.38 -26.85 33.00
C PRO A 338 21.06 -25.54 32.26
N GLU A 339 21.99 -25.13 31.40
CA GLU A 339 21.79 -23.98 30.51
C GLU A 339 20.68 -24.32 29.49
N ILE A 340 19.69 -23.44 29.37
CA ILE A 340 18.64 -23.59 28.38
C ILE A 340 19.24 -23.13 27.04
N PRO A 341 19.35 -24.00 26.03
CA PRO A 341 19.89 -23.61 24.74
C PRO A 341 18.95 -22.61 24.06
N LEU A 342 19.52 -21.62 23.38
CA LEU A 342 18.75 -20.67 22.58
C LEU A 342 18.03 -21.44 21.46
N PRO A 343 16.69 -21.33 21.34
CA PRO A 343 15.96 -22.05 20.31
C PRO A 343 16.26 -21.46 18.93
N GLU A 344 16.29 -22.31 17.90
CA GLU A 344 16.29 -21.87 16.52
C GLU A 344 14.89 -21.37 16.14
N LEU A 345 14.80 -20.11 15.70
CA LEU A 345 13.53 -19.54 15.26
C LEU A 345 13.15 -20.10 13.88
N PRO A 346 11.86 -20.45 13.65
CA PRO A 346 11.40 -20.90 12.35
C PRO A 346 11.59 -19.79 11.32
N GLY A 347 12.34 -20.11 10.26
CA GLY A 347 12.69 -19.16 9.20
C GLY A 347 12.00 -19.47 7.87
N VAL A 348 11.59 -18.43 7.15
CA VAL A 348 11.17 -18.48 5.74
C VAL A 348 12.30 -17.95 4.87
N GLU A 349 12.65 -18.66 3.79
CA GLU A 349 13.70 -18.23 2.87
C GLU A 349 13.25 -17.00 2.07
N VAL A 350 13.80 -15.82 2.36
CA VAL A 350 13.56 -14.58 1.62
C VAL A 350 14.73 -14.35 0.67
N LYS A 351 14.41 -13.98 -0.58
CA LYS A 351 15.39 -13.84 -1.65
C LYS A 351 15.30 -12.45 -2.27
N TYR A 352 16.41 -11.75 -2.28
CA TYR A 352 16.61 -10.51 -3.03
C TYR A 352 17.69 -10.71 -4.10
N ALA A 353 17.72 -9.81 -5.07
CA ALA A 353 18.77 -9.69 -6.08
C ALA A 353 19.27 -8.25 -6.11
N LEU A 354 20.51 -8.04 -5.68
CA LEU A 354 21.20 -6.77 -5.83
C LEU A 354 21.74 -6.68 -7.25
N CYS A 355 21.14 -5.80 -8.04
CA CYS A 355 21.42 -5.63 -9.45
C CYS A 355 22.14 -4.30 -9.68
N LEU A 356 23.05 -4.28 -10.65
CA LEU A 356 23.71 -3.07 -11.13
C LEU A 356 24.00 -3.16 -12.61
N ASP A 357 24.10 -2.00 -13.24
CA ASP A 357 24.33 -1.90 -14.67
C ASP A 357 25.18 -0.68 -15.06
N THR A 358 25.80 -0.76 -16.24
CA THR A 358 26.53 0.34 -16.88
C THR A 358 25.84 0.80 -18.17
N LEU A 359 24.50 0.71 -18.23
CA LEU A 359 23.72 0.99 -19.43
C LEU A 359 23.87 2.45 -19.88
N GLY A 360 24.41 2.64 -21.08
CA GLY A 360 24.71 3.94 -21.67
C GLY A 360 26.18 4.34 -21.56
N GLN A 361 27.00 3.63 -20.77
CA GLN A 361 28.43 3.89 -20.65
C GLN A 361 29.28 3.08 -21.64
N SER A 362 28.72 2.05 -22.29
CA SER A 362 29.45 1.14 -23.21
C SER A 362 30.74 0.56 -22.60
N ARG A 363 30.76 0.35 -21.28
CA ARG A 363 31.90 -0.12 -20.51
C ARG A 363 31.54 -1.40 -19.75
N PRO A 364 32.35 -2.46 -19.85
CA PRO A 364 32.18 -3.65 -19.01
C PRO A 364 32.64 -3.39 -17.57
N LEU A 365 31.99 -4.05 -16.61
CA LEU A 365 32.43 -4.07 -15.22
C LEU A 365 33.56 -5.11 -15.05
N PRO A 366 34.68 -4.79 -14.38
CA PRO A 366 35.74 -5.75 -14.12
C PRO A 366 35.24 -6.84 -13.18
N SER A 367 35.73 -8.07 -13.37
CA SER A 367 35.34 -9.23 -12.56
C SER A 367 35.65 -9.08 -11.07
N SER A 368 36.64 -8.26 -10.70
CA SER A 368 36.97 -7.94 -9.30
C SER A 368 35.81 -7.29 -8.54
N VAL A 369 34.87 -6.67 -9.27
CA VAL A 369 33.68 -6.01 -8.71
C VAL A 369 32.68 -7.01 -8.20
N VAL A 370 32.57 -8.17 -8.85
CA VAL A 370 31.61 -9.21 -8.49
C VAL A 370 31.86 -9.63 -7.04
N GLY A 371 33.11 -9.90 -6.67
CA GLY A 371 33.48 -10.26 -5.29
C GLY A 371 33.17 -9.15 -4.28
N CYS A 372 33.40 -7.89 -4.62
CA CYS A 372 33.05 -6.76 -3.75
C CYS A 372 31.54 -6.66 -3.50
N ILE A 373 30.72 -6.86 -4.54
CA ILE A 373 29.27 -6.77 -4.43
C ILE A 373 28.70 -8.00 -3.72
N GLU A 374 29.33 -9.16 -3.91
CA GLU A 374 29.08 -10.36 -3.12
C GLU A 374 29.31 -10.11 -1.62
N GLU A 375 30.41 -9.47 -1.22
CA GLU A 375 30.67 -9.13 0.19
C GLU A 375 29.65 -8.13 0.76
N ILE A 376 29.22 -7.14 -0.03
CA ILE A 376 28.16 -6.20 0.36
C ILE A 376 26.82 -6.93 0.50
N ALA A 377 26.47 -7.78 -0.45
CA ALA A 377 25.25 -8.58 -0.45
C ALA A 377 25.16 -9.49 0.79
N ASP A 378 26.28 -10.13 1.17
CA ASP A 378 26.35 -10.93 2.40
C ASP A 378 26.18 -10.08 3.65
N SER A 379 26.87 -8.94 3.72
CA SER A 379 26.77 -8.03 4.86
C SER A 379 25.33 -7.53 5.07
N VAL A 380 24.62 -7.25 3.97
CA VAL A 380 23.20 -6.87 4.00
C VAL A 380 22.32 -8.05 4.43
N GLY A 381 22.55 -9.26 3.89
CA GLY A 381 21.81 -10.46 4.28
C GLY A 381 21.97 -10.82 5.76
N GLU A 382 23.19 -10.71 6.29
CA GLU A 382 23.48 -10.93 7.71
C GLU A 382 22.82 -9.87 8.60
N ALA A 383 22.87 -8.60 8.19
CA ALA A 383 22.24 -7.51 8.92
C ALA A 383 20.71 -7.63 8.95
N LEU A 384 20.08 -8.04 7.84
CA LEU A 384 18.65 -8.35 7.79
C LEU A 384 18.32 -9.43 8.81
N ARG A 385 18.94 -10.62 8.71
CA ARG A 385 18.70 -11.73 9.63
C ARG A 385 18.85 -11.31 11.10
N ARG A 386 19.94 -10.61 11.45
CA ARG A 386 20.21 -10.16 12.83
C ARG A 386 19.16 -9.18 13.33
N THR A 387 18.79 -8.19 12.53
CA THR A 387 17.83 -7.15 12.96
C THR A 387 16.41 -7.70 13.07
N GLU A 388 16.05 -8.66 12.22
CA GLU A 388 14.79 -9.39 12.33
C GLU A 388 14.73 -10.27 13.57
N GLU A 389 15.81 -11.01 13.87
CA GLU A 389 15.89 -11.84 15.07
C GLU A 389 15.77 -10.98 16.33
N ALA A 390 16.50 -9.86 16.39
CA ALA A 390 16.38 -8.90 17.48
C ALA A 390 14.95 -8.36 17.63
N ALA A 391 14.25 -8.06 16.51
CA ALA A 391 12.88 -7.60 16.54
C ALA A 391 11.89 -8.67 17.05
N VAL A 392 12.10 -9.95 16.72
CA VAL A 392 11.30 -11.06 17.26
C VAL A 392 11.48 -11.16 18.78
N TRP A 393 12.72 -11.08 19.27
CA TRP A 393 13.01 -11.13 20.70
C TRP A 393 12.47 -9.91 21.46
N GLU A 394 12.57 -8.70 20.89
CA GLU A 394 11.96 -7.49 21.45
C GLU A 394 10.43 -7.66 21.57
N ALA A 395 9.75 -8.08 20.49
CA ALA A 395 8.31 -8.31 20.51
C ALA A 395 7.88 -9.41 21.50
N ALA A 396 8.66 -10.48 21.61
CA ALA A 396 8.40 -11.55 22.56
C ALA A 396 8.54 -11.07 24.01
N LYS A 397 9.54 -10.22 24.29
CA LYS A 397 9.74 -9.61 25.60
C LYS A 397 8.58 -8.69 25.97
N GLU A 398 8.15 -7.80 25.06
CA GLU A 398 7.00 -6.91 25.31
C GLU A 398 5.73 -7.71 25.60
N ARG A 399 5.49 -8.79 24.85
CA ARG A 399 4.33 -9.67 25.05
C ARG A 399 4.36 -10.37 26.41
N GLU A 400 5.54 -10.74 26.90
CA GLU A 400 5.72 -11.44 28.16
C GLU A 400 5.76 -10.50 29.38
N GLU A 401 6.27 -9.26 29.25
CA GLU A 401 6.30 -8.23 30.30
C GLU A 401 4.91 -7.69 30.70
N GLY A 402 3.84 -8.32 30.19
CA GLY A 402 2.47 -8.04 30.60
C GLY A 402 1.84 -6.88 29.83
N TRP A 403 2.40 -6.45 28.69
CA TRP A 403 1.77 -5.46 27.82
C TRP A 403 0.33 -5.85 27.47
N VAL A 404 0.09 -7.13 27.14
CA VAL A 404 -1.27 -7.66 26.87
C VAL A 404 -2.17 -7.51 28.09
N GLY A 405 -1.67 -7.75 29.30
CA GLY A 405 -2.43 -7.60 30.55
C GLY A 405 -2.78 -6.13 30.83
N ALA A 406 -1.81 -5.23 30.70
CA ALA A 406 -2.02 -3.79 30.87
C ALA A 406 -3.00 -3.23 29.82
N ALA A 407 -2.86 -3.65 28.56
CA ALA A 407 -3.77 -3.27 27.49
C ALA A 407 -5.19 -3.83 27.71
N GLN A 408 -5.32 -5.06 28.19
CA GLN A 408 -6.62 -5.66 28.55
C GLN A 408 -7.30 -4.92 29.71
N GLU A 409 -6.53 -4.52 30.72
CA GLU A 409 -7.03 -3.71 31.83
C GLU A 409 -7.51 -2.33 31.32
N ALA A 410 -6.74 -1.69 30.43
CA ALA A 410 -7.12 -0.42 29.81
C ALA A 410 -8.40 -0.55 28.96
N VAL A 411 -8.55 -1.65 28.19
CA VAL A 411 -9.78 -1.95 27.44
C VAL A 411 -10.95 -2.13 28.39
N THR A 412 -10.76 -2.86 29.50
CA THR A 412 -11.83 -3.11 30.48
C THR A 412 -12.31 -1.81 31.13
N LYS A 413 -11.37 -0.96 31.59
CA LYS A 413 -11.70 0.38 32.12
C LYS A 413 -12.37 1.26 31.07
N GLY A 414 -11.90 1.22 29.82
CA GLY A 414 -12.51 1.95 28.73
C GLY A 414 -13.95 1.49 28.44
N LEU A 415 -14.24 0.18 28.54
CA LEU A 415 -15.59 -0.36 28.37
C LEU A 415 -16.57 0.08 29.47
N GLU A 416 -16.09 0.34 30.69
CA GLU A 416 -16.92 0.96 31.74
C GLU A 416 -17.37 2.36 31.31
N VAL A 417 -16.45 3.17 30.77
CA VAL A 417 -16.76 4.50 30.21
C VAL A 417 -17.72 4.40 29.02
N VAL A 418 -17.57 3.38 28.17
CA VAL A 418 -18.49 3.13 27.05
C VAL A 418 -19.92 2.94 27.55
N ASN A 419 -20.15 2.14 28.59
CA ASN A 419 -21.49 1.89 29.11
C ASN A 419 -22.15 3.18 29.63
N GLU A 420 -21.39 4.02 30.34
CA GLU A 420 -21.89 5.33 30.81
C GLU A 420 -22.29 6.23 29.63
N VAL A 421 -21.43 6.34 28.61
CA VAL A 421 -21.69 7.16 27.41
C VAL A 421 -22.89 6.64 26.63
N ILE A 422 -23.09 5.32 26.57
CA ILE A 422 -24.25 4.72 25.90
C ILE A 422 -25.54 5.10 26.62
N GLU A 423 -25.60 4.92 27.95
CA GLU A 423 -26.80 5.23 28.71
C GLU A 423 -27.17 6.72 28.66
N GLU A 424 -26.18 7.62 28.69
CA GLU A 424 -26.40 9.05 28.55
C GLU A 424 -26.80 9.43 27.12
N GLY A 425 -26.10 8.89 26.13
CA GLY A 425 -26.34 9.14 24.71
C GLY A 425 -27.71 8.66 24.24
N GLU A 426 -28.19 7.50 24.72
CA GLU A 426 -29.54 7.01 24.42
C GLU A 426 -30.62 7.93 25.01
N LYS A 427 -30.44 8.39 26.25
CA LYS A 427 -31.38 9.34 26.87
C LYS A 427 -31.42 10.66 26.13
N GLU A 428 -30.25 11.22 25.77
CA GLU A 428 -30.16 12.48 25.03
C GLU A 428 -30.75 12.35 23.62
N ALA A 429 -30.46 11.26 22.92
CA ALA A 429 -30.97 11.05 21.56
C ALA A 429 -32.49 10.84 21.54
N MET A 430 -33.04 10.12 22.53
CA MET A 430 -34.49 9.98 22.69
C MET A 430 -35.16 11.31 23.02
N ALA A 431 -34.58 12.12 23.91
CA ALA A 431 -35.09 13.46 24.22
C ALA A 431 -35.09 14.37 22.99
N LYS A 432 -34.03 14.35 22.17
CA LYS A 432 -33.96 15.12 20.91
C LYS A 432 -35.00 14.68 19.88
N LEU A 433 -35.28 13.37 19.80
CA LEU A 433 -36.32 12.85 18.91
C LEU A 433 -37.72 13.29 19.37
N GLU A 434 -37.98 13.34 20.67
CA GLU A 434 -39.23 13.85 21.25
C GLU A 434 -39.38 15.37 21.02
N GLU A 435 -38.32 16.15 21.24
CA GLU A 435 -38.31 17.60 21.01
C GLU A 435 -38.51 17.98 19.54
N ALA A 436 -37.97 17.19 18.61
CA ALA A 436 -38.09 17.45 17.18
C ALA A 436 -39.54 17.28 16.66
N GLY A 437 -40.45 16.70 17.45
CA GLY A 437 -41.85 16.47 17.05
C GLY A 437 -42.01 15.54 15.85
N VAL A 438 -40.92 14.93 15.37
CA VAL A 438 -40.93 13.91 14.33
C VAL A 438 -41.54 12.67 14.96
N ALA A 439 -42.57 12.10 14.33
CA ALA A 439 -43.16 10.85 14.78
C ALA A 439 -42.03 9.83 14.98
N VAL A 440 -41.77 9.48 16.24
CA VAL A 440 -40.59 8.70 16.62
C VAL A 440 -40.77 7.27 16.13
N THR A 441 -40.40 7.05 14.87
CA THR A 441 -40.39 5.73 14.24
C THR A 441 -39.42 4.81 14.98
N ASP A 442 -39.75 3.53 15.06
CA ASP A 442 -38.89 2.56 15.74
C ASP A 442 -37.51 2.44 15.06
N GLU A 443 -37.44 2.72 13.76
CA GLU A 443 -36.19 2.81 12.99
C GLU A 443 -35.31 3.98 13.45
N ALA A 444 -35.88 5.17 13.65
CA ALA A 444 -35.14 6.33 14.15
C ALA A 444 -34.59 6.09 15.57
N LYS A 445 -35.37 5.43 16.45
CA LYS A 445 -34.90 5.04 17.80
C LYS A 445 -33.75 4.05 17.71
N LYS A 446 -33.83 3.08 16.79
CA LYS A 446 -32.76 2.09 16.57
C LYS A 446 -31.48 2.76 16.07
N VAL A 447 -31.57 3.70 15.12
CA VAL A 447 -30.42 4.48 14.65
C VAL A 447 -29.81 5.31 15.77
N ALA A 448 -30.64 5.97 16.58
CA ALA A 448 -30.20 6.75 17.75
C ALA A 448 -29.45 5.90 18.79
N SER A 449 -29.99 4.74 19.17
CA SER A 449 -29.35 3.81 20.11
C SER A 449 -28.03 3.26 19.56
N LEU A 450 -28.01 2.82 18.30
CA LEU A 450 -26.76 2.38 17.67
C LEU A 450 -25.73 3.51 17.58
N LYS A 451 -26.16 4.76 17.34
CA LYS A 451 -25.27 5.93 17.31
C LYS A 451 -24.65 6.21 18.68
N ALA A 452 -25.41 6.08 19.77
CA ALA A 452 -24.88 6.17 21.12
C ALA A 452 -23.84 5.05 21.40
N HIS A 453 -24.13 3.81 20.99
CA HIS A 453 -23.18 2.70 21.05
C HIS A 453 -21.88 2.99 20.27
N TYR A 454 -21.98 3.52 19.06
CA TYR A 454 -20.82 3.94 18.27
C TYR A 454 -20.01 5.03 18.97
N GLN A 455 -20.66 6.06 19.51
CA GLN A 455 -20.00 7.14 20.25
C GLN A 455 -19.26 6.62 21.49
N GLY A 456 -19.86 5.67 22.22
CA GLY A 456 -19.19 4.97 23.31
C GLY A 456 -17.91 4.27 22.82
N MET A 457 -17.98 3.52 21.72
CA MET A 457 -16.80 2.87 21.13
C MET A 457 -15.75 3.88 20.63
N ALA A 458 -16.15 5.07 20.16
CA ALA A 458 -15.22 6.14 19.79
C ALA A 458 -14.46 6.67 21.02
N GLN A 459 -15.12 6.79 22.18
CA GLN A 459 -14.45 7.13 23.45
C GLN A 459 -13.49 6.03 23.92
N LEU A 460 -13.83 4.76 23.71
CA LEU A 460 -12.91 3.65 23.96
C LEU A 460 -11.63 3.77 23.13
N LEU A 461 -11.75 4.04 21.83
CA LEU A 461 -10.56 4.27 20.98
C LEU A 461 -9.75 5.46 21.44
N LYS A 462 -10.41 6.54 21.87
CA LYS A 462 -9.74 7.70 22.44
C LYS A 462 -8.98 7.36 23.73
N HIS A 463 -9.55 6.52 24.59
CA HIS A 463 -8.87 6.04 25.79
C HIS A 463 -7.65 5.17 25.46
N LEU A 464 -7.74 4.38 24.39
CA LEU A 464 -6.68 3.48 23.92
C LEU A 464 -5.74 4.10 22.88
N GLN A 465 -5.81 5.42 22.67
CA GLN A 465 -5.11 6.09 21.58
C GLN A 465 -3.60 5.80 21.61
N THR A 466 -2.98 5.87 22.79
CA THR A 466 -1.54 5.58 22.95
C THR A 466 -1.20 4.15 22.52
N HIS A 467 -1.96 3.15 22.98
CA HIS A 467 -1.74 1.74 22.62
C HIS A 467 -2.00 1.45 21.14
N LEU A 468 -2.94 2.17 20.51
CA LEU A 468 -3.18 2.07 19.08
C LEU A 468 -2.07 2.74 18.25
N LEU A 469 -1.36 3.73 18.80
CA LEU A 469 -0.21 4.33 18.13
C LEU A 469 1.05 3.47 18.27
N GLU A 470 1.19 2.72 19.37
CA GLU A 470 2.22 1.70 19.54
C GLU A 470 2.14 0.60 18.44
N LEU A 471 0.98 0.38 17.82
CA LEU A 471 0.90 -0.49 16.64
C LEU A 471 1.84 -0.05 15.51
N ALA A 472 2.07 1.26 15.35
CA ALA A 472 2.99 1.76 14.32
C ALA A 472 4.45 1.40 14.61
N THR A 473 4.80 1.09 15.86
CA THR A 473 6.16 0.64 16.22
C THR A 473 6.34 -0.86 15.96
N ASN A 474 5.26 -1.62 15.85
CA ASN A 474 5.32 -3.06 15.59
C ASN A 474 5.92 -3.34 14.20
N LYS A 475 7.05 -4.06 14.22
CA LYS A 475 7.75 -4.52 13.00
C LYS A 475 7.10 -5.78 12.44
N ILE A 476 6.55 -6.62 13.31
CA ILE A 476 5.99 -7.94 12.96
C ILE A 476 4.47 -7.90 13.17
N PRO A 477 3.68 -7.72 12.09
CA PRO A 477 2.23 -7.75 12.20
C PRO A 477 1.74 -9.20 12.36
N GLU A 478 0.74 -9.43 13.21
CA GLU A 478 -0.06 -10.65 13.11
C GLU A 478 -0.99 -10.57 11.89
N SER A 479 -1.51 -11.72 11.44
CA SER A 479 -2.29 -11.84 10.19
C SER A 479 -3.50 -10.90 10.10
N PHE A 480 -4.10 -10.52 11.22
CA PHE A 480 -5.25 -9.63 11.28
C PHE A 480 -4.91 -8.14 11.47
N HIS A 481 -3.64 -7.78 11.72
CA HIS A 481 -3.24 -6.37 11.88
C HIS A 481 -3.52 -5.58 10.60
N VAL A 482 -3.02 -6.10 9.46
CA VAL A 482 -3.13 -5.42 8.17
C VAL A 482 -4.60 -5.27 7.74
N PRO A 483 -5.47 -6.30 7.76
CA PRO A 483 -6.87 -6.15 7.40
C PRO A 483 -7.64 -5.15 8.27
N ILE A 484 -7.46 -5.17 9.60
CA ILE A 484 -8.19 -4.27 10.50
C ILE A 484 -7.76 -2.82 10.30
N VAL A 485 -6.45 -2.56 10.30
CA VAL A 485 -5.92 -1.20 10.13
C VAL A 485 -6.21 -0.65 8.73
N SER A 486 -6.04 -1.46 7.69
CA SER A 486 -6.36 -1.02 6.31
C SER A 486 -7.85 -0.76 6.11
N THR A 487 -8.74 -1.51 6.78
CA THR A 487 -10.18 -1.24 6.74
C THR A 487 -10.50 0.07 7.45
N ALA A 488 -9.87 0.36 8.59
CA ALA A 488 -10.00 1.65 9.27
C ALA A 488 -9.52 2.82 8.40
N LEU A 489 -8.38 2.68 7.71
CA LEU A 489 -7.89 3.69 6.76
C LEU A 489 -8.79 3.80 5.52
N THR A 490 -9.41 2.70 5.09
CA THR A 490 -10.39 2.72 3.98
C THR A 490 -11.64 3.51 4.37
N VAL A 491 -12.12 3.41 5.61
CA VAL A 491 -13.23 4.25 6.14
C VAL A 491 -12.89 5.74 6.03
N LEU A 492 -11.65 6.12 6.29
CA LEU A 492 -11.16 7.51 6.17
C LEU A 492 -10.93 7.97 4.73
N GLY A 493 -11.06 7.06 3.78
CA GLY A 493 -10.98 7.34 2.36
C GLY A 493 -9.61 7.11 1.73
N HIS A 494 -8.67 6.47 2.43
CA HIS A 494 -7.40 6.08 1.82
C HIS A 494 -7.63 4.97 0.78
N PRO A 495 -7.09 5.11 -0.45
CA PRO A 495 -7.24 4.08 -1.48
C PRO A 495 -6.40 2.84 -1.14
N PRO A 496 -6.85 1.62 -1.52
CA PRO A 496 -6.06 0.40 -1.33
C PRO A 496 -4.66 0.46 -1.95
N SER A 497 -4.50 1.20 -3.05
CA SER A 497 -3.21 1.40 -3.72
C SER A 497 -2.19 2.17 -2.87
N ALA A 498 -2.63 2.99 -1.90
CA ALA A 498 -1.73 3.68 -0.98
C ALA A 498 -1.26 2.77 0.18
N MET A 499 -2.00 1.70 0.45
CA MET A 499 -1.69 0.72 1.51
C MET A 499 -0.99 -0.54 0.98
N SER A 500 -0.90 -0.67 -0.34
CA SER A 500 -0.31 -1.83 -1.02
C SER A 500 1.03 -1.46 -1.62
N VAL A 501 1.98 -2.40 -1.63
CA VAL A 501 3.19 -2.24 -2.43
C VAL A 501 2.80 -2.08 -3.91
N PRO A 502 3.42 -1.18 -4.68
CA PRO A 502 3.11 -1.04 -6.11
C PRO A 502 3.11 -2.40 -6.84
N GLY A 503 2.04 -2.68 -7.58
CA GLY A 503 1.81 -3.95 -8.26
C GLY A 503 1.18 -5.07 -7.41
N LYS A 504 0.86 -4.82 -6.12
CA LYS A 504 -0.03 -5.66 -5.30
C LYS A 504 -1.38 -4.95 -5.13
N THR A 505 -2.45 -5.72 -5.16
CA THR A 505 -3.81 -5.25 -4.82
C THR A 505 -4.10 -5.40 -3.33
N LYS A 506 -3.45 -6.37 -2.67
CA LYS A 506 -3.59 -6.61 -1.24
C LYS A 506 -2.76 -5.60 -0.43
N PRO A 507 -3.35 -5.02 0.64
CA PRO A 507 -2.63 -4.13 1.52
C PRO A 507 -1.46 -4.87 2.16
N SER A 508 -0.36 -4.16 2.29
CA SER A 508 0.88 -4.62 2.91
C SER A 508 1.12 -3.83 4.19
N TRP A 509 1.77 -4.45 5.17
CA TRP A 509 1.95 -3.81 6.47
C TRP A 509 2.75 -2.51 6.39
N GLU A 510 3.87 -2.47 5.67
CA GLU A 510 4.75 -1.29 5.67
C GLU A 510 4.06 -0.01 5.15
N PRO A 511 3.42 0.02 3.96
CA PRO A 511 2.68 1.21 3.52
C PRO A 511 1.47 1.52 4.42
N THR A 512 0.77 0.49 4.90
CA THR A 512 -0.37 0.67 5.84
C THR A 512 0.10 1.33 7.13
N ARG A 513 1.23 0.88 7.67
CA ARG A 513 1.86 1.40 8.89
C ARG A 513 2.36 2.82 8.71
N ALA A 514 2.91 3.16 7.55
CA ALA A 514 3.37 4.51 7.24
C ALA A 514 2.21 5.53 7.20
N LEU A 515 1.00 5.08 6.83
CA LEU A 515 -0.21 5.89 6.87
C LEU A 515 -0.87 5.94 8.25
N TRP A 516 -0.55 5.00 9.14
CA TRP A 516 -1.13 4.93 10.48
C TRP A 516 -0.39 5.86 11.45
N GLY A 517 -1.12 6.78 12.08
CA GLY A 517 -0.55 7.77 13.00
C GLY A 517 -1.63 8.54 13.77
N GLU A 518 -1.21 9.59 14.49
CA GLU A 518 -2.09 10.38 15.36
C GLU A 518 -3.27 10.99 14.61
N GLN A 519 -3.01 11.56 13.43
CA GLN A 519 -4.02 12.26 12.64
C GLN A 519 -5.10 11.30 12.10
N PRO A 520 -4.78 10.23 11.36
CA PRO A 520 -5.80 9.24 10.94
C PRO A 520 -6.61 8.68 12.12
N LEU A 521 -5.96 8.41 13.26
CA LEU A 521 -6.67 7.89 14.43
C LEU A 521 -7.63 8.94 15.04
N ALA A 522 -7.22 10.20 15.12
CA ALA A 522 -8.09 11.29 15.54
C ALA A 522 -9.27 11.50 14.58
N ASP A 523 -9.01 11.43 13.27
CA ASP A 523 -10.02 11.54 12.22
C ASP A 523 -11.02 10.36 12.29
N LEU A 524 -10.53 9.16 12.63
CA LEU A 524 -11.36 7.98 12.82
C LEU A 524 -12.28 8.13 14.04
N ILE A 525 -11.76 8.63 15.17
CA ILE A 525 -12.54 8.91 16.38
C ILE A 525 -13.61 9.99 16.11
N ALA A 526 -13.29 10.99 15.29
CA ALA A 526 -14.19 12.08 14.93
C ALA A 526 -15.18 11.74 13.80
N TYR A 527 -15.05 10.57 13.16
CA TYR A 527 -15.85 10.19 12.01
C TYR A 527 -17.35 10.08 12.38
N ASP A 528 -18.23 10.69 11.59
CA ASP A 528 -19.69 10.50 11.74
C ASP A 528 -20.19 9.45 10.72
N PRO A 529 -20.70 8.29 11.15
CA PRO A 529 -21.24 7.27 10.24
C PRO A 529 -22.60 7.64 9.63
N THR A 530 -23.29 8.66 10.14
CA THR A 530 -24.64 9.03 9.68
C THR A 530 -24.63 10.09 8.56
N GLY A 531 -25.77 10.27 7.90
CA GLY A 531 -25.97 11.32 6.89
C GLY A 531 -25.51 10.92 5.48
N VAL A 532 -25.64 11.83 4.51
CA VAL A 532 -25.28 11.53 3.12
C VAL A 532 -23.76 11.40 2.98
N LYS A 533 -23.30 10.29 2.41
CA LYS A 533 -21.88 10.07 2.10
C LYS A 533 -21.66 10.04 0.60
N THR A 534 -20.57 10.65 0.18
CA THR A 534 -20.03 10.57 -1.17
C THR A 534 -18.62 10.03 -1.05
N TYR A 535 -18.33 8.96 -1.79
CA TYR A 535 -17.06 8.26 -1.67
C TYR A 535 -16.13 8.64 -2.80
N THR A 536 -14.85 8.81 -2.48
CA THR A 536 -13.83 9.03 -3.51
C THR A 536 -13.48 7.73 -4.22
N HIS A 537 -13.62 6.59 -3.53
CA HIS A 537 -13.34 5.26 -4.09
C HIS A 537 -14.44 4.24 -3.79
N PRO A 538 -14.75 3.33 -4.75
CA PRO A 538 -15.75 2.27 -4.55
C PRO A 538 -15.42 1.27 -3.45
N THR A 539 -14.21 1.27 -2.89
CA THR A 539 -13.83 0.41 -1.75
C THR A 539 -14.32 0.95 -0.42
N GLN A 540 -14.70 2.23 -0.37
CA GLN A 540 -15.22 2.90 0.83
C GLN A 540 -16.71 2.64 1.05
N ARG A 541 -17.38 2.01 0.08
CA ARG A 541 -18.79 1.64 0.16
C ARG A 541 -19.03 0.71 1.33
N ILE A 542 -20.13 0.94 2.05
CA ILE A 542 -20.38 0.24 3.31
C ILE A 542 -20.47 -1.28 3.14
N ALA A 543 -20.96 -1.77 2.01
CA ALA A 543 -21.05 -3.20 1.73
C ALA A 543 -19.68 -3.90 1.73
N LYS A 544 -18.64 -3.25 1.19
CA LYS A 544 -17.29 -3.80 1.17
C LYS A 544 -16.62 -3.70 2.54
N ILE A 545 -16.84 -2.61 3.26
CA ILE A 545 -16.35 -2.46 4.63
C ILE A 545 -17.00 -3.51 5.54
N ALA A 546 -18.30 -3.73 5.41
CA ALA A 546 -19.03 -4.77 6.14
C ALA A 546 -18.45 -6.16 5.85
N ALA A 547 -18.25 -6.51 4.57
CA ALA A 547 -17.64 -7.78 4.18
C ALA A 547 -16.21 -7.95 4.72
N ALA A 548 -15.41 -6.87 4.72
CA ALA A 548 -14.07 -6.89 5.29
C ALA A 548 -14.10 -7.12 6.81
N VAL A 549 -15.00 -6.43 7.53
CA VAL A 549 -15.19 -6.58 8.98
C VAL A 549 -15.66 -7.99 9.34
N GLU A 550 -16.58 -8.57 8.57
CA GLU A 550 -17.06 -9.94 8.79
C GLU A 550 -15.98 -11.01 8.53
N ALA A 551 -14.98 -10.71 7.68
CA ALA A 551 -13.86 -11.59 7.41
C ALA A 551 -12.78 -11.59 8.50
N PHE A 552 -12.86 -10.70 9.49
CA PHE A 552 -11.90 -10.67 10.58
C PHE A 552 -12.04 -11.91 11.50
N PRO A 553 -10.95 -12.32 12.19
CA PRO A 553 -11.05 -13.29 13.27
C PRO A 553 -12.03 -12.83 14.36
N THR A 554 -12.44 -13.77 15.20
CA THR A 554 -13.33 -13.44 16.31
C THR A 554 -12.66 -12.43 17.25
N ILE A 555 -13.47 -11.55 17.85
CA ILE A 555 -12.97 -10.52 18.76
C ILE A 555 -12.21 -11.15 19.95
N GLU A 556 -12.65 -12.32 20.42
CA GLU A 556 -11.99 -13.04 21.52
C GLU A 556 -10.58 -13.51 21.14
N ASP A 557 -10.36 -13.92 19.89
CA ASP A 557 -9.04 -14.34 19.43
C ASP A 557 -8.10 -13.14 19.28
N ILE A 558 -8.63 -12.01 18.81
CA ILE A 558 -7.87 -10.76 18.71
C ILE A 558 -7.53 -10.21 20.10
N ASP A 559 -8.46 -10.24 21.05
CA ASP A 559 -8.21 -9.73 22.41
C ASP A 559 -7.14 -10.54 23.16
N LYS A 560 -6.98 -11.83 22.86
CA LYS A 560 -5.94 -12.67 23.49
C LYS A 560 -4.52 -12.21 23.15
N THR A 561 -4.32 -11.65 21.96
CA THR A 561 -2.99 -11.23 21.50
C THR A 561 -2.83 -9.72 21.47
N HIS A 562 -3.86 -8.98 21.05
CA HIS A 562 -3.81 -7.53 20.88
C HIS A 562 -5.16 -6.83 21.24
N PRO A 563 -5.48 -6.67 22.54
CA PRO A 563 -6.72 -6.04 23.02
C PRO A 563 -7.10 -4.70 22.35
N PRO A 564 -6.16 -3.77 22.09
CA PRO A 564 -6.48 -2.51 21.40
C PRO A 564 -7.02 -2.71 19.99
N LEU A 565 -6.57 -3.73 19.26
CA LEU A 565 -7.10 -4.04 17.92
C LEU A 565 -8.49 -4.68 18.01
N GLY A 566 -8.77 -5.43 19.08
CA GLY A 566 -10.11 -5.91 19.36
C GLY A 566 -11.09 -4.77 19.65
N ALA A 567 -10.64 -3.70 20.32
CA ALA A 567 -11.42 -2.47 20.47
C ALA A 567 -11.64 -1.76 19.12
N LEU A 568 -10.63 -1.69 18.26
CA LEU A 568 -10.77 -1.16 16.90
C LEU A 568 -11.76 -1.98 16.06
N HIS A 569 -11.72 -3.31 16.15
CA HIS A 569 -12.70 -4.18 15.51
C HIS A 569 -14.13 -3.92 16.02
N ARG A 570 -14.34 -3.82 17.35
CA ARG A 570 -15.65 -3.46 17.92
C ARG A 570 -16.16 -2.12 17.40
N PHE A 571 -15.28 -1.12 17.31
CA PHE A 571 -15.59 0.18 16.75
C PHE A 571 -16.03 0.09 15.28
N LEU A 572 -15.27 -0.63 14.43
CA LEU A 572 -15.63 -0.81 13.02
C LEU A 572 -16.95 -1.57 12.86
N THR A 573 -17.21 -2.57 13.69
CA THR A 573 -18.50 -3.30 13.71
C THR A 573 -19.65 -2.38 14.13
N ALA A 574 -19.46 -1.52 15.13
CA ALA A 574 -20.47 -0.53 15.53
C ALA A 574 -20.72 0.49 14.41
N LEU A 575 -19.66 0.97 13.75
CA LEU A 575 -19.72 1.88 12.60
C LEU A 575 -20.57 1.28 11.48
N VAL A 576 -20.30 0.02 11.09
CA VAL A 576 -21.04 -0.69 10.04
C VAL A 576 -22.52 -0.81 10.40
N LYS A 577 -22.83 -1.22 11.63
CA LYS A 577 -24.22 -1.36 12.11
C LYS A 577 -24.99 -0.04 12.11
N VAL A 578 -24.37 1.05 12.58
CA VAL A 578 -24.99 2.39 12.55
C VAL A 578 -25.26 2.80 11.12
N ARG A 579 -24.26 2.64 10.24
CA ARG A 579 -24.38 3.05 8.84
C ARG A 579 -25.49 2.29 8.12
N GLN A 580 -25.54 0.97 8.25
CA GLN A 580 -26.58 0.15 7.64
C GLN A 580 -27.98 0.53 8.15
N ALA A 581 -28.12 0.80 9.45
CA ALA A 581 -29.39 1.25 10.02
C ALA A 581 -29.80 2.64 9.53
N ASP A 582 -28.84 3.57 9.43
CA ASP A 582 -29.05 4.92 8.91
C ASP A 582 -29.46 4.92 7.43
N VAL A 583 -28.80 4.10 6.60
CA VAL A 583 -29.16 3.96 5.17
C VAL A 583 -30.55 3.34 5.04
N ALA A 584 -30.88 2.31 5.83
CA ALA A 584 -32.22 1.70 5.82
C ALA A 584 -33.31 2.71 6.21
N TRP A 585 -33.08 3.49 7.27
CA TRP A 585 -34.01 4.53 7.71
C TRP A 585 -34.15 5.66 6.68
N ARG A 586 -33.07 6.08 6.02
CA ARG A 586 -33.15 7.10 4.97
C ARG A 586 -33.84 6.58 3.71
N LYS A 587 -33.75 5.28 3.41
CA LYS A 587 -34.51 4.64 2.34
C LYS A 587 -36.01 4.72 2.64
N THR A 588 -36.45 4.31 3.83
CA THR A 588 -37.86 4.38 4.24
C THR A 588 -38.38 5.83 4.26
N LEU A 589 -37.56 6.78 4.73
CA LEU A 589 -37.88 8.20 4.69
C LEU A 589 -38.02 8.73 3.26
N THR A 590 -37.10 8.36 2.38
CA THR A 590 -37.13 8.78 0.96
C THR A 590 -38.35 8.21 0.25
N ASP A 591 -38.68 6.93 0.48
CA ASP A 591 -39.87 6.29 -0.09
C ASP A 591 -41.16 6.93 0.43
N SER A 592 -41.21 7.29 1.71
CA SER A 592 -42.33 8.03 2.30
C SER A 592 -42.48 9.43 1.68
N LYS A 593 -41.38 10.17 1.50
CA LYS A 593 -41.40 11.49 0.84
C LYS A 593 -41.81 11.38 -0.63
N LYS A 594 -41.35 10.36 -1.36
CA LYS A 594 -41.77 10.09 -2.74
C LYS A 594 -43.26 9.77 -2.82
N ALA A 595 -43.79 8.99 -1.88
CA ALA A 595 -45.22 8.70 -1.81
C ALA A 595 -46.05 9.98 -1.54
N LEU A 596 -45.59 10.85 -0.62
CA LEU A 596 -46.21 12.15 -0.37
C LEU A 596 -46.13 13.07 -1.58
N LEU A 597 -45.01 13.09 -2.30
CA LEU A 597 -44.86 13.85 -3.54
C LEU A 597 -45.85 13.37 -4.61
N ALA A 598 -45.99 12.05 -4.77
CA ALA A 598 -46.96 11.45 -5.68
C ALA A 598 -48.41 11.81 -5.31
N GLU A 599 -48.77 11.74 -4.02
CA GLU A 599 -50.10 12.14 -3.55
C GLU A 599 -50.38 13.63 -3.77
N GLN A 600 -49.42 14.50 -3.46
CA GLN A 600 -49.55 15.94 -3.64
C GLN A 600 -49.61 16.34 -5.12
N THR A 601 -48.84 15.69 -5.98
CA THR A 601 -48.91 15.91 -7.44
C THR A 601 -50.25 15.44 -8.02
N ASP A 602 -50.79 14.31 -7.56
CA ASP A 602 -52.13 13.84 -7.90
C ASP A 602 -53.23 14.81 -7.40
N LEU A 603 -53.09 15.35 -6.19
CA LEU A 603 -54.01 16.36 -5.66
C LEU A 603 -53.96 17.65 -6.47
N GLN A 604 -52.77 18.15 -6.81
CA GLN A 604 -52.62 19.32 -7.67
C GLN A 604 -53.21 19.09 -9.07
N ALA A 605 -53.02 17.90 -9.64
CA ALA A 605 -53.63 17.54 -10.92
C ALA A 605 -55.17 17.53 -10.82
N LYS A 606 -55.75 16.99 -9.74
CA LYS A 606 -57.19 17.01 -9.47
C LYS A 606 -57.72 18.44 -9.29
N ILE A 607 -56.99 19.30 -8.59
CA ILE A 607 -57.37 20.72 -8.40
C ILE A 607 -57.37 21.43 -9.75
N LYS A 608 -56.29 21.31 -10.53
CA LYS A 608 -56.20 21.90 -11.88
C LYS A 608 -57.32 21.40 -12.79
N ALA A 609 -57.62 20.09 -12.78
CA ALA A 609 -58.71 19.53 -13.56
C ALA A 609 -60.10 20.08 -13.13
N LYS A 610 -60.34 20.24 -11.82
CA LYS A 610 -61.57 20.88 -11.32
C LYS A 610 -61.65 22.36 -11.69
N GLU A 611 -60.55 23.10 -11.64
CA GLU A 611 -60.51 24.50 -12.08
C GLU A 611 -60.76 24.64 -13.59
N GLU A 612 -60.18 23.75 -14.39
CA GLU A 612 -60.43 23.69 -15.84
C GLU A 612 -61.88 23.34 -16.15
N ASP A 613 -62.48 22.38 -15.44
CA ASP A 613 -63.90 22.04 -15.58
C ASP A 613 -64.81 23.22 -15.15
N LYS A 614 -64.49 23.91 -14.03
CA LYS A 614 -65.19 25.13 -13.62
C LYS A 614 -65.07 26.23 -14.67
N LYS A 615 -63.87 26.46 -15.24
CA LYS A 615 -63.65 27.43 -16.33
C LYS A 615 -64.43 27.03 -17.59
N ARG A 616 -64.46 25.74 -17.93
CA ARG A 616 -65.22 25.21 -19.07
C ARG A 616 -66.72 25.42 -18.89
N LYS A 617 -67.26 25.09 -17.71
CA LYS A 617 -68.67 25.32 -17.34
C LYS A 617 -69.03 26.80 -17.32
N ALA A 618 -68.14 27.67 -16.81
CA ALA A 618 -68.34 29.12 -16.83
C ALA A 618 -68.36 29.66 -18.27
N ALA A 619 -67.43 29.22 -19.12
CA ALA A 619 -67.39 29.59 -20.54
C ALA A 619 -68.62 29.08 -21.30
N GLU A 620 -69.08 27.86 -21.02
CA GLU A 620 -70.30 27.28 -21.60
C GLU A 620 -71.56 28.06 -21.17
N LYS A 621 -71.63 28.48 -19.90
CA LYS A 621 -72.73 29.32 -19.39
C LYS A 621 -72.72 30.72 -20.02
N GLU A 622 -71.55 31.34 -20.19
CA GLU A 622 -71.41 32.60 -20.92
C GLU A 622 -71.81 32.46 -22.39
N ALA A 623 -71.38 31.40 -23.07
CA ALA A 623 -71.75 31.11 -24.44
C ALA A 623 -73.26 30.89 -24.61
N ALA A 624 -73.89 30.14 -23.69
CA ALA A 624 -75.34 29.95 -23.65
C ALA A 624 -76.09 31.28 -23.44
N LYS A 625 -75.58 32.14 -22.55
CA LYS A 625 -76.16 33.47 -22.32
C LYS A 625 -76.02 34.39 -23.54
N ALA A 626 -74.89 34.34 -24.23
CA ALA A 626 -74.67 35.06 -25.47
C ALA A 626 -75.57 34.56 -26.61
N ALA A 627 -75.75 33.24 -26.74
CA ALA A 627 -76.66 32.63 -27.70
C ALA A 627 -78.13 33.00 -27.41
N ALA A 628 -78.56 33.00 -26.15
CA ALA A 628 -79.89 33.43 -25.75
C ALA A 628 -80.14 34.93 -26.03
N ALA A 629 -79.13 35.79 -25.82
CA ALA A 629 -79.20 37.20 -26.19
C ALA A 629 -79.34 37.39 -27.70
N ALA A 630 -78.60 36.63 -28.52
CA ALA A 630 -78.72 36.66 -29.97
C ALA A 630 -80.09 36.15 -30.48
N ALA A 631 -80.66 35.14 -29.81
CA ALA A 631 -82.01 34.65 -30.14
C ALA A 631 -83.11 35.67 -29.80
N ALA A 632 -82.92 36.50 -28.77
CA ALA A 632 -83.87 37.55 -28.39
C ALA A 632 -83.90 38.74 -29.38
N GLU A 633 -82.83 38.97 -30.16
CA GLU A 633 -82.79 39.98 -31.21
C GLU A 633 -83.34 39.50 -32.57
N GLY A 634 -83.62 38.19 -32.74
CA GLY A 634 -84.08 37.61 -34.01
C GLY A 634 -85.60 37.39 -34.15
N GLY A 635 -86.41 37.82 -33.18
CA GLY A 635 -87.83 37.47 -33.07
C GLY A 635 -88.83 38.47 -33.66
N GLU A 636 -88.78 38.75 -34.96
CA GLU A 636 -89.95 39.19 -35.76
C GLU A 636 -89.95 38.39 -37.07
N GLY A 637 -90.77 37.34 -37.17
CA GLY A 637 -90.84 36.56 -38.40
C GLY A 637 -91.62 35.25 -38.33
N GLU A 638 -92.93 35.40 -38.47
CA GLU A 638 -93.84 34.53 -39.23
C GLU A 638 -94.23 33.12 -38.74
N LYS A 639 -95.53 32.92 -38.87
CA LYS A 639 -96.43 31.86 -38.45
C LYS A 639 -96.55 30.79 -39.54
N GLU A 640 -96.86 29.56 -39.13
CA GLU A 640 -97.67 28.51 -39.78
C GLU A 640 -96.98 27.15 -40.00
N GLY A 641 -97.72 26.09 -39.66
CA GLY A 641 -97.46 24.73 -40.18
C GLY A 641 -97.79 23.61 -39.20
N GLU A 642 -98.93 22.96 -39.41
CA GLU A 642 -99.45 21.78 -38.72
C GLU A 642 -98.56 20.53 -38.85
N GLY A 643 -98.66 19.58 -37.91
CA GLY A 643 -97.97 18.29 -38.01
C GLY A 643 -98.17 17.36 -36.82
N GLU A 644 -99.19 16.53 -36.93
CA GLU A 644 -99.76 15.58 -35.97
C GLU A 644 -98.85 14.38 -35.59
N GLY A 645 -98.97 13.91 -34.35
CA GLY A 645 -98.88 12.47 -34.01
C GLY A 645 -97.67 11.98 -33.21
N GLY A 646 -97.91 11.43 -32.01
CA GLY A 646 -97.01 10.45 -31.40
C GLY A 646 -97.01 10.41 -29.87
N GLU A 647 -98.02 9.76 -29.29
CA GLU A 647 -98.08 9.35 -27.88
C GLU A 647 -96.86 8.50 -27.45
N GLY A 648 -96.38 8.72 -26.21
CA GLY A 648 -95.42 7.84 -25.56
C GLY A 648 -94.98 8.39 -24.22
N GLY A 649 -95.84 8.23 -23.20
CA GLY A 649 -95.63 8.79 -21.86
C GLY A 649 -94.44 8.24 -21.08
N GLY A 650 -94.09 8.97 -20.02
CA GLY A 650 -93.12 8.54 -19.02
C GLY A 650 -92.78 9.66 -18.04
N ALA A 651 -93.56 9.74 -16.96
CA ALA A 651 -93.24 10.30 -15.64
C ALA A 651 -92.49 11.65 -15.57
N ALA A 652 -93.27 12.70 -15.33
CA ALA A 652 -92.80 13.91 -14.68
C ALA A 652 -92.50 13.62 -13.20
N GLU A 653 -91.22 13.63 -12.83
CA GLU A 653 -90.82 13.99 -11.47
C GLU A 653 -90.48 15.48 -11.48
N GLU A 654 -91.27 16.25 -10.72
CA GLU A 654 -90.91 17.60 -10.29
C GLU A 654 -89.64 17.49 -9.42
N GLU A 655 -88.48 17.73 -10.01
CA GLU A 655 -87.26 17.94 -9.24
C GLU A 655 -87.25 19.42 -8.82
N GLU A 656 -87.76 19.66 -7.61
CA GLU A 656 -87.61 20.93 -6.89
C GLU A 656 -86.15 21.36 -6.95
N GLY A 657 -85.93 22.60 -7.42
CA GLY A 657 -84.64 23.27 -7.41
C GLY A 657 -84.08 23.36 -6.00
N LYS A 658 -83.29 22.36 -5.63
CA LYS A 658 -82.41 22.41 -4.48
C LYS A 658 -81.18 23.17 -4.95
N GLU A 659 -81.08 24.44 -4.58
CA GLU A 659 -79.79 25.13 -4.49
C GLU A 659 -78.94 24.29 -3.52
N GLU A 660 -78.21 23.30 -4.05
CA GLU A 660 -77.13 22.66 -3.31
C GLU A 660 -76.10 23.75 -3.09
N GLY A 661 -76.09 24.29 -1.86
CA GLY A 661 -75.04 25.18 -1.41
C GLY A 661 -73.71 24.49 -1.68
N GLU A 662 -72.95 25.04 -2.63
CA GLU A 662 -71.55 24.69 -2.82
C GLU A 662 -70.86 24.96 -1.49
N GLU A 663 -70.71 23.91 -0.68
CA GLU A 663 -69.86 23.93 0.50
C GLU A 663 -68.45 24.25 -0.02
N GLU A 664 -67.99 25.46 0.22
CA GLU A 664 -66.59 25.87 0.05
C GLU A 664 -65.75 25.05 1.04
N GLY A 665 -65.49 23.79 0.69
CA GLY A 665 -64.57 22.96 1.43
C GLY A 665 -63.19 23.61 1.39
N GLU A 666 -62.65 23.94 2.57
CA GLU A 666 -61.30 24.47 2.73
C GLU A 666 -60.32 23.64 1.89
N MET A 667 -59.63 24.31 0.96
CA MET A 667 -58.61 23.63 0.17
C MET A 667 -57.48 23.22 1.11
N PRO A 668 -57.04 21.94 1.07
CA PRO A 668 -55.92 21.50 1.87
C PRO A 668 -54.68 22.33 1.54
N GLU A 669 -53.92 22.68 2.57
CA GLU A 669 -52.68 23.45 2.43
C GLU A 669 -51.68 22.67 1.58
N LEU A 670 -51.27 23.25 0.45
CA LEU A 670 -50.35 22.61 -0.49
C LEU A 670 -48.92 22.72 0.04
N VAL A 671 -48.26 21.57 0.20
CA VAL A 671 -46.83 21.51 0.52
C VAL A 671 -46.01 22.00 -0.68
N ASP A 672 -44.89 22.69 -0.43
CA ASP A 672 -43.98 23.12 -1.50
C ASP A 672 -43.29 21.92 -2.17
N LEU A 673 -43.84 21.49 -3.31
CA LEU A 673 -43.33 20.35 -4.09
C LEU A 673 -41.85 20.49 -4.45
N LYS A 674 -41.38 21.71 -4.73
CA LYS A 674 -39.97 21.91 -5.14
C LYS A 674 -39.01 21.67 -4.00
N ALA A 675 -39.41 22.07 -2.78
CA ALA A 675 -38.63 21.77 -1.59
C ALA A 675 -38.55 20.25 -1.37
N LEU A 676 -39.68 19.54 -1.49
CA LEU A 676 -39.73 18.09 -1.33
C LEU A 676 -38.91 17.34 -2.40
N GLU A 677 -38.99 17.76 -3.67
CA GLU A 677 -38.16 17.23 -4.76
C GLU A 677 -36.66 17.45 -4.51
N SER A 678 -36.29 18.65 -4.04
CA SER A 678 -34.90 18.98 -3.72
C SER A 678 -34.35 18.11 -2.58
N GLU A 679 -35.15 17.88 -1.54
CA GLU A 679 -34.77 17.02 -0.42
C GLU A 679 -34.60 15.55 -0.85
N ILE A 680 -35.51 15.03 -1.69
CA ILE A 680 -35.40 13.67 -2.25
C ILE A 680 -34.11 13.55 -3.09
N ALA A 681 -33.87 14.52 -3.97
CA ALA A 681 -32.69 14.52 -4.83
C ALA A 681 -31.37 14.63 -4.05
N GLU A 682 -31.36 15.28 -2.89
CA GLU A 682 -30.19 15.32 -2.01
C GLU A 682 -29.94 13.98 -1.32
N MET A 683 -31.00 13.29 -0.87
CA MET A 683 -30.86 11.96 -0.26
C MET A 683 -30.40 10.90 -1.27
N GLU A 684 -30.86 10.99 -2.53
CA GLU A 684 -30.47 10.07 -3.61
C GLU A 684 -29.00 10.19 -4.05
N LYS A 685 -28.29 11.24 -3.62
CA LYS A 685 -26.83 11.37 -3.85
C LYS A 685 -26.00 10.45 -2.97
N ASP A 686 -26.59 9.78 -1.98
CA ASP A 686 -25.84 8.84 -1.16
C ASP A 686 -25.46 7.59 -1.95
N ASP A 687 -24.16 7.37 -2.09
CA ASP A 687 -23.62 6.22 -2.81
C ASP A 687 -24.03 4.87 -2.18
N ASP A 688 -24.21 4.80 -0.86
CA ASP A 688 -24.64 3.56 -0.18
C ASP A 688 -26.11 3.25 -0.41
N LEU A 689 -26.97 4.27 -0.63
CA LEU A 689 -28.37 4.04 -0.99
C LEU A 689 -28.51 3.39 -2.37
N GLN A 690 -27.54 3.62 -3.26
CA GLN A 690 -27.52 3.03 -4.60
C GLN A 690 -27.07 1.56 -4.60
N ASP A 691 -26.35 1.14 -3.55
CA ASP A 691 -25.85 -0.23 -3.42
C ASP A 691 -26.85 -1.20 -2.78
N ILE A 692 -27.90 -0.69 -2.11
CA ILE A 692 -28.99 -1.46 -1.48
C ILE A 692 -30.27 -1.41 -2.32
#